data_AF-N4WJK9-F1
#
_entry.id   AF-N4WJK9-F1
#
_cell.length_a   1.000
_cell.length_b   1.000
_cell.length_c   1.000
_cell.angle_alpha   90.00
_cell.angle_beta   90.00
_cell.angle_gamma   90.00
#
_symmetry.space_group_name_H-M   'P 1'
#
loop_
_entity.id
_entity.type
_entity.pdbx_description
1 polymer ?
#
loop_
_entity_poly.entity_id
_entity_poly.type
_entity_poly.pdbx_seq_one_letter_code
_entity_poly.pdbx_strand_id
1 'polypeptide(L)'
;MNVLTATVLFKLLELTVSGQSSLENVWWLDLKVTRNVSGHFASIPVTVSPQNILASNKKSNPSWTKLFDKTAGEVLSSDDAINPRNRTIIRLLFSKNPGHAVRSDYLVYRLAGAQYVASVKSFLDPRTNVAEVAPELYRSITTLSDFTKLFEHAIGGIVSSSPDELFTVESWQQYLDGELIKRLSVPWIFRQPLKSYRVFWVQGRADIGSSIQFYEAARALGITIVVLDQPGHWLQDDTGPHAQYREAFIPISVDGDEGLTQRVVEAVRSYPHRVDGIVTISDVRLPFVARACEILGLPTSPSAAYILAGDKGATRELEDAAADKKEGFVLNAADELDTFLEQAGNMIKYPLIVKPCSGWNSDCVVKVQNQDELFAAVLRASSRHANSPNCSTRVVVEPYIEGPEVDANFVILDGEVLFCDISDDFPSTGDHSGNSTSIPAANFMETLMDIPTNLPSEEQELMKSSLKESIVRLGFKSGVFHCEARVRNSRAQYKHGLDGILDMSVSTRTEPISPPSCYLHEVNARSPGYINCVAALLAYGVDYYAIRLLLSLGPQENERVKILAQPFLGSKPQYILGVVVLPPTRSGIMASENAVEDYLVENPDIRKHVVHHQTVRKKGEFVEGPDSDELLAVGYIIVASKTSRRQCLELARQISETFDYKLESD
;
A
#
# COMPACT_ATOMS: atom_id res chain seq x y z
N MET A 1 -2.40 -54.22 10.62
CA MET A 1 -2.77 -52.85 11.03
C MET A 1 -3.56 -52.24 9.89
N ASN A 2 -4.87 -52.09 10.03
CA ASN A 2 -5.69 -51.39 9.03
C ASN A 2 -5.34 -49.90 9.11
N VAL A 3 -4.77 -49.34 8.04
CA VAL A 3 -4.61 -47.90 7.90
C VAL A 3 -6.02 -47.32 7.78
N LEU A 4 -6.50 -46.66 8.82
CA LEU A 4 -7.77 -45.91 8.79
C LEU A 4 -7.63 -44.79 7.75
N THR A 5 -8.25 -44.95 6.58
CA THR A 5 -8.38 -43.87 5.60
C THR A 5 -9.44 -42.88 6.10
N ALA A 6 -9.00 -41.73 6.62
CA ALA A 6 -9.91 -40.64 6.98
C ALA A 6 -10.41 -39.94 5.71
N THR A 7 -11.73 -39.78 5.58
CA THR A 7 -12.34 -39.09 4.45
C THR A 7 -12.95 -37.77 4.92
N VAL A 8 -12.64 -36.67 4.24
CA VAL A 8 -13.25 -35.36 4.49
C VAL A 8 -14.61 -35.30 3.78
N LEU A 9 -15.65 -34.85 4.47
CA LEU A 9 -16.98 -34.66 3.94
C LEU A 9 -17.42 -33.21 4.10
N PHE A 10 -18.17 -32.72 3.13
CA PHE A 10 -18.82 -31.42 3.15
C PHE A 10 -20.32 -31.64 3.31
N LYS A 11 -20.88 -30.96 4.31
CA LYS A 11 -22.31 -30.89 4.56
C LYS A 11 -22.78 -29.48 4.27
N LEU A 12 -23.75 -29.36 3.38
CA LEU A 12 -24.43 -28.09 3.11
C LEU A 12 -25.07 -27.57 4.41
N LEU A 13 -24.80 -26.31 4.75
CA LEU A 13 -25.51 -25.61 5.81
C LEU A 13 -26.71 -24.87 5.21
N GLU A 14 -27.84 -24.86 5.92
CA GLU A 14 -28.98 -24.04 5.51
C GLU A 14 -28.57 -22.58 5.46
N LEU A 15 -29.09 -21.86 4.46
CA LEU A 15 -29.01 -20.41 4.49
C LEU A 15 -29.82 -19.93 5.68
N THR A 16 -29.14 -19.34 6.65
CA THR A 16 -29.82 -18.61 7.72
C THR A 16 -30.68 -17.51 7.08
N VAL A 17 -31.74 -17.09 7.77
CA VAL A 17 -32.63 -16.02 7.28
C VAL A 17 -31.87 -14.69 7.08
N SER A 18 -30.67 -14.54 7.65
CA SER A 18 -29.71 -13.45 7.38
C SER A 18 -28.82 -13.65 6.14
N GLY A 19 -28.80 -14.86 5.56
CA GLY A 19 -28.01 -15.27 4.40
C GLY A 19 -28.56 -14.84 3.03
N GLN A 20 -29.73 -14.17 2.99
CA GLN A 20 -30.05 -13.30 1.86
C GLN A 20 -29.21 -12.03 2.02
N SER A 21 -27.99 -12.04 1.47
CA SER A 21 -27.02 -10.97 1.70
C SER A 21 -27.63 -9.57 1.52
N SER A 22 -27.34 -8.67 2.46
CA SER A 22 -27.61 -7.23 2.33
C SER A 22 -26.78 -6.57 1.22
N LEU A 23 -25.78 -7.28 0.68
CA LEU A 23 -24.96 -6.83 -0.43
C LEU A 23 -25.72 -6.97 -1.76
N GLU A 24 -25.76 -5.89 -2.53
CA GLU A 24 -26.50 -5.84 -3.79
C GLU A 24 -25.97 -6.80 -4.86
N ASN A 25 -24.70 -7.19 -4.80
CA ASN A 25 -24.00 -7.82 -5.94
C ASN A 25 -23.57 -9.28 -5.76
N VAL A 26 -23.50 -9.77 -4.53
CA VAL A 26 -23.00 -11.12 -4.24
C VAL A 26 -23.82 -11.78 -3.13
N TRP A 27 -23.97 -13.09 -3.18
CA TRP A 27 -24.48 -13.92 -2.09
C TRP A 27 -23.52 -15.08 -1.86
N TRP A 28 -23.70 -15.83 -0.78
CA TRP A 28 -22.80 -16.92 -0.43
C TRP A 28 -23.52 -18.12 0.15
N LEU A 29 -22.84 -19.27 0.12
CA LEU A 29 -23.31 -20.55 0.61
C LEU A 29 -22.22 -21.20 1.48
N ASP A 30 -22.61 -21.72 2.64
CA ASP A 30 -21.68 -22.33 3.58
C ASP A 30 -21.73 -23.86 3.56
N LEU A 31 -20.54 -24.46 3.62
CA LEU A 31 -20.33 -25.88 3.77
C LEU A 31 -19.61 -26.14 5.09
N LYS A 32 -20.22 -26.98 5.92
CA LYS A 32 -19.58 -27.51 7.11
C LYS A 32 -18.66 -28.65 6.72
N VAL A 33 -17.41 -28.59 7.15
CA VAL A 33 -16.43 -29.65 6.89
C VAL A 33 -16.42 -30.63 8.06
N THR A 34 -16.58 -31.91 7.78
CA THR A 34 -16.57 -32.99 8.78
C THR A 34 -15.56 -34.06 8.40
N ARG A 35 -14.91 -34.68 9.39
CA ARG A 35 -14.00 -35.82 9.18
C ARG A 35 -14.78 -37.11 9.47
N ASN A 36 -14.81 -38.02 8.49
CA ASN A 36 -15.40 -39.33 8.68
C ASN A 36 -14.29 -40.34 9.02
N VAL A 37 -14.40 -40.92 10.21
CA VAL A 37 -13.64 -42.11 10.64
C VAL A 37 -14.68 -43.22 10.74
N SER A 38 -14.71 -44.08 9.73
CA SER A 38 -15.72 -45.14 9.47
C SER A 38 -16.75 -45.43 10.57
N GLY A 39 -18.02 -45.09 10.30
CA GLY A 39 -19.20 -45.76 10.85
C GLY A 39 -20.11 -44.87 11.69
N HIS A 40 -21.02 -44.14 11.03
CA HIS A 40 -22.45 -43.95 11.38
C HIS A 40 -23.01 -42.86 10.45
N PHE A 41 -23.93 -43.23 9.55
CA PHE A 41 -24.71 -42.26 8.78
C PHE A 41 -26.04 -42.01 9.49
N ALA A 42 -26.30 -40.76 9.88
CA ALA A 42 -27.62 -40.30 10.27
C ALA A 42 -27.98 -39.03 9.49
N SER A 43 -29.13 -39.13 8.78
CA SER A 43 -29.96 -38.13 8.06
C SER A 43 -29.26 -37.16 7.07
N ILE A 44 -29.62 -37.24 5.77
CA ILE A 44 -28.88 -36.64 4.65
C ILE A 44 -29.55 -35.36 4.10
N PRO A 45 -29.03 -34.17 4.44
CA PRO A 45 -28.70 -33.12 3.48
C PRO A 45 -27.56 -33.58 2.56
N VAL A 46 -27.49 -33.06 1.33
CA VAL A 46 -26.45 -33.43 0.33
C VAL A 46 -25.06 -33.41 0.97
N THR A 47 -24.49 -34.61 1.16
CA THR A 47 -23.17 -34.84 1.78
C THR A 47 -22.22 -35.31 0.71
N VAL A 48 -21.12 -34.59 0.50
CA VAL A 48 -20.19 -34.81 -0.64
C VAL A 48 -18.75 -34.82 -0.15
N SER A 49 -17.87 -35.61 -0.78
CA SER A 49 -16.43 -35.57 -0.50
C SER A 49 -15.71 -34.65 -1.50
N PRO A 50 -14.55 -34.06 -1.15
CA PRO A 50 -13.75 -33.28 -2.10
C PRO A 50 -13.35 -34.10 -3.33
N GLN A 51 -13.02 -35.37 -3.14
CA GLN A 51 -12.69 -36.28 -4.24
C GLN A 51 -13.86 -36.44 -5.22
N ASN A 52 -15.10 -36.54 -4.72
CA ASN A 52 -16.28 -36.66 -5.57
C ASN A 52 -16.53 -35.39 -6.39
N ILE A 53 -16.31 -34.20 -5.81
CA ILE A 53 -16.44 -32.91 -6.52
C ILE A 53 -15.36 -32.77 -7.59
N LEU A 54 -14.10 -33.11 -7.26
CA LEU A 54 -12.99 -33.02 -8.21
C LEU A 54 -13.14 -34.04 -9.35
N ALA A 55 -13.60 -35.26 -9.05
CA ALA A 55 -13.81 -36.30 -10.05
C ALA A 55 -15.05 -36.04 -10.94
N SER A 56 -16.11 -35.43 -10.39
CA SER A 56 -17.29 -35.05 -11.18
C SER A 56 -16.97 -33.91 -12.15
N ASN A 57 -16.02 -33.04 -11.81
CA ASN A 57 -15.58 -32.00 -12.72
C ASN A 57 -14.39 -32.43 -13.60
N LYS A 58 -14.71 -32.90 -14.82
CA LYS A 58 -13.72 -33.32 -15.82
C LYS A 58 -12.76 -32.20 -16.28
N LYS A 59 -12.99 -30.95 -15.88
CA LYS A 59 -12.15 -29.78 -16.13
C LYS A 59 -11.83 -29.06 -14.81
N SER A 60 -11.27 -29.78 -13.84
CA SER A 60 -10.94 -29.21 -12.52
C SER A 60 -10.14 -27.90 -12.65
N ASN A 61 -10.70 -26.77 -12.23
CA ASN A 61 -9.97 -25.51 -12.11
C ASN A 61 -8.90 -25.69 -11.01
N PRO A 62 -7.61 -25.37 -11.26
CA PRO A 62 -6.55 -25.50 -10.26
C PRO A 62 -6.85 -24.80 -8.93
N SER A 63 -7.63 -23.71 -8.96
CA SER A 63 -8.04 -22.97 -7.77
C SER A 63 -8.96 -23.78 -6.84
N TRP A 64 -9.76 -24.70 -7.40
CA TRP A 64 -10.61 -25.58 -6.61
C TRP A 64 -9.81 -26.65 -5.90
N THR A 65 -8.89 -27.30 -6.62
CA THR A 65 -7.98 -28.29 -6.05
C THR A 65 -7.21 -27.66 -4.89
N LYS A 66 -6.64 -26.47 -5.09
CA LYS A 66 -5.93 -25.74 -4.03
C LYS A 66 -6.81 -25.40 -2.82
N LEU A 67 -8.07 -25.00 -3.03
CA LEU A 67 -8.99 -24.73 -1.93
C LEU A 67 -9.25 -26.01 -1.12
N PHE A 68 -9.61 -27.10 -1.80
CA PHE A 68 -9.97 -28.36 -1.15
C PHE A 68 -8.78 -29.07 -0.51
N ASP A 69 -7.59 -29.02 -1.13
CA ASP A 69 -6.35 -29.56 -0.55
C ASP A 69 -5.99 -28.83 0.74
N LYS A 70 -6.14 -27.50 0.76
CA LYS A 70 -5.91 -26.70 1.98
C LYS A 70 -6.89 -27.09 3.07
N THR A 71 -8.18 -27.21 2.76
CA THR A 71 -9.19 -27.68 3.71
C THR A 71 -8.87 -29.09 4.22
N ALA A 72 -8.46 -30.00 3.35
CA ALA A 72 -8.09 -31.36 3.73
C ALA A 72 -6.87 -31.36 4.67
N GLY A 73 -5.85 -30.55 4.38
CA GLY A 73 -4.69 -30.35 5.25
C GLY A 73 -5.09 -29.87 6.64
N GLU A 74 -5.89 -28.81 6.74
CA GLU A 74 -6.36 -28.24 8.02
C GLU A 74 -7.16 -29.25 8.86
N VAL A 75 -8.02 -30.03 8.21
CA VAL A 75 -8.87 -31.02 8.90
C VAL A 75 -8.06 -32.25 9.33
N LEU A 76 -7.11 -32.70 8.50
CA LEU A 76 -6.31 -33.90 8.76
C LEU A 76 -5.17 -33.65 9.75
N SER A 77 -4.68 -32.41 9.90
CA SER A 77 -3.66 -32.04 10.89
C SER A 77 -4.22 -31.88 12.32
N SER A 78 -5.52 -32.04 12.53
CA SER A 78 -6.12 -32.03 13.87
C SER A 78 -5.95 -33.39 14.56
N ASP A 79 -5.25 -33.41 15.69
CA ASP A 79 -4.91 -34.62 16.48
C ASP A 79 -6.12 -35.30 17.17
N ASP A 80 -7.31 -34.71 17.11
CA ASP A 80 -8.53 -35.21 17.76
C ASP A 80 -9.19 -36.36 16.95
N ALA A 81 -8.58 -37.55 17.01
CA ALA A 81 -9.12 -38.77 16.39
C ALA A 81 -10.39 -39.32 17.08
N ILE A 82 -10.69 -38.87 18.31
CA ILE A 82 -11.74 -39.42 19.18
C ILE A 82 -13.04 -38.59 19.10
N ASN A 83 -12.96 -37.34 18.65
CA ASN A 83 -14.11 -36.47 18.47
C ASN A 83 -13.80 -35.44 17.36
N PRO A 84 -14.16 -35.68 16.08
CA PRO A 84 -13.82 -34.76 14.99
C PRO A 84 -14.58 -33.45 15.19
N ARG A 85 -13.97 -32.50 15.89
CA ARG A 85 -14.56 -31.20 16.16
C ARG A 85 -14.68 -30.44 14.83
N ASN A 86 -15.92 -30.16 14.44
CA ASN A 86 -16.27 -29.47 13.21
C ASN A 86 -15.82 -28.01 13.23
N ARG A 87 -14.54 -27.76 13.00
CA ARG A 87 -13.92 -26.44 13.19
C ARG A 87 -13.71 -25.66 11.90
N THR A 88 -14.13 -26.17 10.74
CA THR A 88 -13.91 -25.52 9.44
C THR A 88 -15.21 -25.33 8.69
N ILE A 89 -15.39 -24.11 8.16
CA ILE A 89 -16.46 -23.74 7.22
C ILE A 89 -15.81 -23.31 5.91
N ILE A 90 -16.34 -23.84 4.80
CA ILE A 90 -16.05 -23.32 3.46
C ILE A 90 -17.22 -22.45 3.06
N ARG A 91 -16.95 -21.18 2.74
CA ARG A 91 -17.93 -20.26 2.18
C ARG A 91 -17.68 -20.06 0.69
N LEU A 92 -18.67 -20.33 -0.13
CA LEU A 92 -18.63 -20.13 -1.58
C LEU A 92 -19.42 -18.88 -1.94
N LEU A 93 -18.87 -18.05 -2.81
CA LEU A 93 -19.50 -16.80 -3.24
C LEU A 93 -20.04 -16.94 -4.65
N PHE A 94 -21.16 -16.28 -4.91
CA PHE A 94 -21.85 -16.25 -6.19
C PHE A 94 -22.28 -14.81 -6.50
N SER A 95 -22.35 -14.47 -7.78
CA SER A 95 -22.84 -13.17 -8.18
C SER A 95 -24.36 -13.13 -8.31
N LYS A 96 -24.96 -12.02 -7.86
CA LYS A 96 -26.37 -11.67 -8.12
C LYS A 96 -26.57 -10.96 -9.46
N ASN A 97 -25.49 -10.58 -10.15
CA ASN A 97 -25.56 -9.78 -11.37
C ASN A 97 -24.63 -10.36 -12.44
N PRO A 98 -25.01 -10.38 -13.72
CA PRO A 98 -24.09 -10.77 -14.78
C PRO A 98 -23.11 -9.64 -15.09
N GLY A 99 -21.88 -9.96 -15.50
CA GLY A 99 -20.87 -8.98 -15.90
C GLY A 99 -19.45 -9.48 -15.73
N HIS A 100 -18.50 -8.57 -15.52
CA HIS A 100 -17.08 -8.87 -15.37
C HIS A 100 -16.60 -8.39 -14.00
N ALA A 101 -15.73 -9.14 -13.34
CA ALA A 101 -15.14 -8.62 -12.11
C ALA A 101 -14.27 -7.38 -12.38
N VAL A 102 -14.45 -6.34 -11.58
CA VAL A 102 -13.62 -5.11 -11.61
C VAL A 102 -12.14 -5.46 -11.44
N ARG A 103 -11.84 -6.47 -10.62
CA ARG A 103 -10.53 -7.08 -10.42
C ARG A 103 -10.70 -8.57 -10.15
N SER A 104 -9.92 -9.43 -10.79
CA SER A 104 -10.17 -10.88 -10.72
C SER A 104 -9.83 -11.48 -9.36
N ASP A 105 -8.89 -10.91 -8.60
CA ASP A 105 -8.47 -11.36 -7.27
C ASP A 105 -9.23 -10.66 -6.13
N TYR A 106 -10.37 -10.01 -6.42
CA TYR A 106 -11.06 -9.11 -5.49
C TYR A 106 -11.23 -9.66 -4.06
N LEU A 107 -11.52 -10.95 -3.96
CA LEU A 107 -11.74 -11.64 -2.70
C LEU A 107 -10.44 -11.79 -1.90
N VAL A 108 -9.33 -12.14 -2.58
CA VAL A 108 -8.04 -12.45 -1.95
C VAL A 108 -7.48 -11.21 -1.28
N TYR A 109 -7.45 -10.09 -2.00
CA TYR A 109 -6.83 -8.88 -1.46
C TYR A 109 -7.72 -8.18 -0.43
N ARG A 110 -9.05 -8.14 -0.62
CA ARG A 110 -9.96 -7.45 0.34
C ARG A 110 -10.08 -8.19 1.67
N LEU A 111 -9.94 -9.52 1.66
CA LEU A 111 -9.89 -10.34 2.87
C LEU A 111 -8.47 -10.56 3.39
N ALA A 112 -7.46 -9.88 2.85
CA ALA A 112 -6.11 -9.96 3.38
C ALA A 112 -6.09 -9.58 4.87
N GLY A 113 -5.58 -10.50 5.69
CA GLY A 113 -5.50 -10.37 7.14
C GLY A 113 -6.84 -10.47 7.89
N ALA A 114 -7.95 -10.78 7.22
CA ALA A 114 -9.22 -11.06 7.88
C ALA A 114 -9.04 -12.17 8.94
N GLN A 115 -9.55 -11.94 10.15
CA GLN A 115 -9.34 -12.88 11.24
C GLN A 115 -10.11 -14.16 10.97
N TYR A 116 -9.53 -15.29 11.40
CA TYR A 116 -10.12 -16.61 11.24
C TYR A 116 -10.39 -17.07 9.81
N VAL A 117 -9.85 -16.33 8.83
CA VAL A 117 -9.83 -16.73 7.43
C VAL A 117 -8.48 -17.42 7.19
N ALA A 118 -8.53 -18.74 7.04
CA ALA A 118 -7.33 -19.55 6.88
C ALA A 118 -6.84 -19.58 5.42
N SER A 119 -7.77 -19.48 4.47
CA SER A 119 -7.43 -19.36 3.05
C SER A 119 -8.55 -18.68 2.27
N VAL A 120 -8.16 -17.91 1.26
CA VAL A 120 -9.07 -17.28 0.30
C VAL A 120 -8.61 -17.63 -1.11
N LYS A 121 -9.56 -17.93 -2.00
CA LYS A 121 -9.32 -18.15 -3.42
C LYS A 121 -10.35 -17.41 -4.24
N SER A 122 -9.87 -16.66 -5.24
CA SER A 122 -10.73 -16.26 -6.35
C SER A 122 -10.78 -17.38 -7.38
N PHE A 123 -11.95 -17.58 -7.99
CA PHE A 123 -12.14 -18.50 -9.12
C PHE A 123 -12.26 -17.75 -10.45
N LEU A 124 -12.00 -16.45 -10.44
CA LEU A 124 -12.08 -15.59 -11.61
C LEU A 124 -10.70 -15.38 -12.22
N ASP A 125 -10.65 -15.50 -13.54
CA ASP A 125 -9.57 -14.95 -14.35
C ASP A 125 -9.92 -13.53 -14.82
N PRO A 126 -8.93 -12.68 -15.12
CA PRO A 126 -9.17 -11.34 -15.63
C PRO A 126 -10.04 -11.35 -16.89
N ARG A 127 -11.04 -10.48 -16.93
CA ARG A 127 -11.99 -10.30 -18.05
C ARG A 127 -12.94 -11.49 -18.28
N THR A 128 -12.96 -12.49 -17.40
CA THR A 128 -13.95 -13.58 -17.49
C THR A 128 -15.34 -13.06 -17.16
N ASN A 129 -16.32 -13.43 -17.99
CA ASN A 129 -17.72 -13.10 -17.75
C ASN A 129 -18.29 -13.99 -16.63
N VAL A 130 -18.94 -13.35 -15.67
CA VAL A 130 -19.61 -13.92 -14.51
C VAL A 130 -21.10 -14.00 -14.82
N ALA A 131 -21.68 -15.17 -14.61
CA ALA A 131 -23.11 -15.37 -14.70
C ALA A 131 -23.80 -14.96 -13.40
N GLU A 132 -25.02 -14.44 -13.52
CA GLU A 132 -25.92 -14.32 -12.38
C GLU A 132 -26.34 -15.71 -11.91
N VAL A 133 -26.36 -15.89 -10.60
CA VAL A 133 -26.92 -17.06 -9.95
C VAL A 133 -27.96 -16.59 -8.94
N ALA A 134 -29.21 -16.96 -9.16
CA ALA A 134 -30.28 -16.67 -8.21
C ALA A 134 -30.05 -17.45 -6.91
N PRO A 135 -30.10 -16.83 -5.73
CA PRO A 135 -29.97 -17.52 -4.45
C PRO A 135 -30.89 -18.74 -4.37
N GLU A 136 -32.15 -18.63 -4.82
CA GLU A 136 -33.19 -19.66 -4.75
C GLU A 136 -32.78 -21.01 -5.35
N LEU A 137 -31.81 -21.02 -6.27
CA LEU A 137 -31.27 -22.24 -6.86
C LEU A 137 -30.72 -23.20 -5.80
N TYR A 138 -30.25 -22.71 -4.65
CA TYR A 138 -29.78 -23.56 -3.55
C TYR A 138 -30.86 -24.51 -3.03
N ARG A 139 -32.14 -24.08 -3.02
CA ARG A 139 -33.26 -24.88 -2.51
C ARG A 139 -33.56 -26.09 -3.40
N SER A 140 -33.08 -26.04 -4.65
CA SER A 140 -33.22 -27.14 -5.61
C SER A 140 -32.12 -28.19 -5.51
N ILE A 141 -31.09 -27.97 -4.67
CA ILE A 141 -29.96 -28.90 -4.55
C ILE A 141 -30.39 -30.14 -3.78
N THR A 142 -30.60 -31.23 -4.51
CA THR A 142 -30.97 -32.53 -3.94
C THR A 142 -29.96 -33.62 -4.27
N THR A 143 -29.13 -33.41 -5.29
CA THR A 143 -28.11 -34.37 -5.74
C THR A 143 -26.70 -33.77 -5.76
N LEU A 144 -25.68 -34.63 -5.80
CA LEU A 144 -24.29 -34.23 -6.05
C LEU A 144 -24.13 -33.51 -7.40
N SER A 145 -24.91 -33.91 -8.41
CA SER A 145 -24.89 -33.27 -9.73
C SER A 145 -25.38 -31.82 -9.65
N ASP A 146 -26.46 -31.57 -8.89
CA ASP A 146 -26.99 -30.21 -8.73
C ASP A 146 -26.00 -29.30 -8.00
N PHE A 147 -25.37 -29.84 -6.95
CA PHE A 147 -24.32 -29.13 -6.23
C PHE A 147 -23.11 -28.82 -7.11
N THR A 148 -22.65 -29.78 -7.92
CA THR A 148 -21.51 -29.59 -8.84
C THR A 148 -21.81 -28.49 -9.85
N LYS A 149 -23.03 -28.48 -10.42
CA LYS A 149 -23.47 -27.41 -11.35
C LYS A 149 -23.50 -26.04 -10.69
N LEU A 150 -24.01 -25.94 -9.45
CA LEU A 150 -23.95 -24.67 -8.72
C LEU A 150 -22.50 -24.23 -8.51
N PHE A 151 -21.63 -25.15 -8.06
CA PHE A 151 -20.23 -24.86 -7.77
C PHE A 151 -19.46 -24.32 -8.97
N GLU A 152 -19.78 -24.74 -10.19
CA GLU A 152 -19.20 -24.20 -11.44
C GLU A 152 -19.44 -22.69 -11.63
N HIS A 153 -20.46 -22.13 -10.99
CA HIS A 153 -20.76 -20.70 -11.02
C HIS A 153 -20.19 -19.93 -9.82
N ALA A 154 -19.50 -20.59 -8.89
CA ALA A 154 -18.86 -19.92 -7.77
C ALA A 154 -17.76 -18.99 -8.28
N ILE A 155 -17.72 -17.76 -7.76
CA ILE A 155 -16.74 -16.74 -8.12
C ILE A 155 -15.55 -16.69 -7.15
N GLY A 156 -15.68 -17.35 -6.00
CA GLY A 156 -14.60 -17.49 -5.03
C GLY A 156 -14.98 -18.36 -3.86
N GLY A 157 -13.98 -18.70 -3.05
CA GLY A 157 -14.12 -19.56 -1.88
C GLY A 157 -13.26 -19.08 -0.71
N ILE A 158 -13.78 -19.24 0.49
CA ILE A 158 -13.12 -18.90 1.76
C ILE A 158 -13.10 -20.17 2.62
N VAL A 159 -11.93 -20.53 3.11
CA VAL A 159 -11.76 -21.52 4.17
C VAL A 159 -11.56 -20.76 5.47
N SER A 160 -12.42 -21.04 6.44
CA SER A 160 -12.41 -20.35 7.72
C SER A 160 -12.46 -21.38 8.85
N SER A 161 -11.60 -21.18 9.85
CA SER A 161 -11.38 -22.16 10.91
C SER A 161 -11.55 -21.52 12.30
N SER A 162 -12.32 -22.17 13.18
CA SER A 162 -12.69 -21.66 14.52
C SER A 162 -11.50 -21.52 15.46
N PRO A 163 -11.36 -20.42 16.21
CA PRO A 163 -10.33 -20.27 17.22
C PRO A 163 -10.64 -21.03 18.51
N ASP A 164 -11.91 -21.31 18.79
CA ASP A 164 -12.37 -21.83 20.08
C ASP A 164 -13.58 -22.76 19.91
N GLU A 165 -13.74 -23.67 20.86
CA GLU A 165 -14.82 -24.66 20.98
C GLU A 165 -16.17 -24.02 21.32
N LEU A 166 -16.17 -22.80 21.88
CA LEU A 166 -17.38 -22.08 22.29
C LEU A 166 -18.08 -21.36 21.12
N PHE A 167 -17.45 -21.26 19.95
CA PHE A 167 -18.06 -20.64 18.77
C PHE A 167 -19.07 -21.60 18.10
N THR A 168 -20.36 -21.24 18.14
CA THR A 168 -21.38 -21.97 17.39
C THR A 168 -21.23 -21.74 15.89
N VAL A 169 -21.79 -22.64 15.07
CA VAL A 169 -21.79 -22.49 13.61
C VAL A 169 -22.50 -21.19 13.22
N GLU A 170 -23.59 -20.85 13.90
CA GLU A 170 -24.39 -19.66 13.63
C GLU A 170 -23.60 -18.38 13.93
N SER A 171 -22.92 -18.31 15.07
CA SER A 171 -22.06 -17.17 15.42
C SER A 171 -20.86 -17.05 14.47
N TRP A 172 -20.36 -18.18 13.95
CA TRP A 172 -19.33 -18.19 12.91
C TRP A 172 -19.79 -17.59 11.59
N GLN A 173 -20.97 -18.01 11.13
CA GLN A 173 -21.57 -17.49 9.91
C GLN A 173 -21.83 -15.99 10.03
N GLN A 174 -22.35 -15.53 11.18
CA GLN A 174 -22.55 -14.11 11.46
C GLN A 174 -21.24 -13.31 11.45
N TYR A 175 -20.16 -13.86 12.01
CA TYR A 175 -18.84 -13.22 11.96
C TYR A 175 -18.36 -13.05 10.50
N LEU A 176 -18.41 -14.13 9.71
CA LEU A 176 -18.01 -14.09 8.30
C LEU A 176 -18.92 -13.18 7.46
N ASP A 177 -20.22 -13.12 7.76
CA ASP A 177 -21.15 -12.19 7.12
C ASP A 177 -20.71 -10.74 7.39
N GLY A 178 -20.36 -10.43 8.64
CA GLY A 178 -19.83 -9.12 9.03
C GLY A 178 -18.54 -8.74 8.28
N GLU A 179 -17.57 -9.65 8.18
CA GLU A 179 -16.33 -9.41 7.44
C GLU A 179 -16.60 -9.18 5.94
N LEU A 180 -17.47 -9.98 5.32
CA LEU A 180 -17.82 -9.82 3.91
C LEU A 180 -18.60 -8.53 3.65
N ILE A 181 -19.56 -8.18 4.49
CA ILE A 181 -20.29 -6.91 4.39
C ILE A 181 -19.29 -5.76 4.51
N LYS A 182 -18.44 -5.76 5.54
CA LYS A 182 -17.44 -4.71 5.75
C LYS A 182 -16.51 -4.54 4.54
N ARG A 183 -16.04 -5.64 3.97
CA ARG A 183 -14.97 -5.62 2.97
C ARG A 183 -15.46 -5.63 1.53
N LEU A 184 -16.65 -6.13 1.25
CA LEU A 184 -17.17 -6.28 -0.11
C LEU A 184 -18.35 -5.36 -0.44
N SER A 185 -18.65 -4.34 0.39
CA SER A 185 -19.67 -3.31 0.14
C SER A 185 -19.33 -2.34 -1.01
N VAL A 186 -18.92 -2.86 -2.17
CA VAL A 186 -18.67 -2.09 -3.40
C VAL A 186 -19.15 -2.92 -4.60
N PRO A 187 -19.43 -2.32 -5.77
CA PRO A 187 -19.96 -3.06 -6.91
C PRO A 187 -18.85 -3.78 -7.69
N TRP A 188 -18.50 -4.99 -7.25
CA TRP A 188 -17.41 -5.79 -7.84
C TRP A 188 -17.67 -6.32 -9.25
N ILE A 189 -18.93 -6.34 -9.69
CA ILE A 189 -19.32 -6.84 -11.01
C ILE A 189 -19.72 -5.68 -11.89
N PHE A 190 -18.96 -5.52 -12.96
CA PHE A 190 -19.06 -4.46 -13.95
C PHE A 190 -19.76 -4.99 -15.20
N ARG A 191 -20.89 -4.38 -15.59
CA ARG A 191 -21.71 -4.88 -16.72
C ARG A 191 -21.03 -4.73 -18.07
N GLN A 192 -20.15 -3.75 -18.23
CA GLN A 192 -19.52 -3.50 -19.54
C GLN A 192 -18.38 -4.50 -19.78
N PRO A 193 -18.19 -4.96 -21.03
CA PRO A 193 -17.04 -5.78 -21.39
C PRO A 193 -15.72 -5.07 -21.11
N LEU A 194 -14.80 -5.76 -20.44
CA LEU A 194 -13.46 -5.25 -20.19
C LEU A 194 -12.57 -5.44 -21.42
N LYS A 195 -11.88 -4.38 -21.83
CA LYS A 195 -10.90 -4.42 -22.93
C LYS A 195 -9.57 -4.99 -22.44
N SER A 196 -8.79 -5.52 -23.38
CA SER A 196 -7.40 -5.83 -23.12
C SER A 196 -6.59 -4.55 -23.26
N TYR A 197 -5.77 -4.23 -22.28
CA TYR A 197 -4.90 -3.07 -22.29
C TYR A 197 -3.43 -3.46 -22.17
N ARG A 198 -2.57 -2.64 -22.76
CA ARG A 198 -1.12 -2.74 -22.60
C ARG A 198 -0.55 -1.44 -22.04
N VAL A 199 0.16 -1.56 -20.93
CA VAL A 199 0.78 -0.43 -20.24
C VAL A 199 2.29 -0.61 -20.22
N PHE A 200 3.00 0.43 -20.61
CA PHE A 200 4.45 0.52 -20.47
C PHE A 200 4.79 0.99 -19.07
N TRP A 201 5.56 0.19 -18.33
CA TRP A 201 6.10 0.56 -17.02
C TRP A 201 7.55 1.03 -17.19
N VAL A 202 7.77 2.34 -17.01
CA VAL A 202 9.11 2.95 -17.00
C VAL A 202 9.67 2.89 -15.57
N GLN A 203 10.86 2.29 -15.43
CA GLN A 203 11.51 1.95 -14.15
C GLN A 203 10.74 0.86 -13.38
N GLY A 204 10.99 -0.41 -13.75
CA GLY A 204 10.41 -1.65 -13.23
C GLY A 204 10.78 -2.04 -11.79
N ARG A 205 11.36 -1.09 -11.03
CA ARG A 205 11.77 -1.15 -9.61
C ARG A 205 12.96 -2.05 -9.33
N ALA A 206 13.61 -1.82 -8.20
CA ALA A 206 14.87 -2.48 -7.85
C ALA A 206 14.75 -4.01 -7.75
N ASP A 207 13.59 -4.52 -7.28
CA ASP A 207 13.38 -5.94 -7.05
C ASP A 207 11.89 -6.30 -6.92
N ILE A 208 11.57 -7.59 -6.92
CA ILE A 208 10.18 -8.09 -6.79
C ILE A 208 9.57 -7.81 -5.41
N GLY A 209 10.36 -7.84 -4.33
CA GLY A 209 9.88 -7.64 -2.96
C GLY A 209 9.32 -6.24 -2.73
N SER A 210 9.87 -5.24 -3.42
CA SER A 210 9.44 -3.83 -3.39
C SER A 210 8.45 -3.45 -4.50
N SER A 211 7.92 -4.42 -5.25
CA SER A 211 7.10 -4.13 -6.45
C SER A 211 6.01 -5.15 -6.78
N ILE A 212 5.97 -6.30 -6.10
CA ILE A 212 5.05 -7.41 -6.38
C ILE A 212 3.59 -6.96 -6.43
N GLN A 213 3.15 -6.06 -5.55
CA GLN A 213 1.78 -5.57 -5.54
C GLN A 213 1.37 -4.89 -6.85
N PHE A 214 2.27 -4.13 -7.47
CA PHE A 214 1.98 -3.51 -8.76
C PHE A 214 1.77 -4.57 -9.84
N TYR A 215 2.68 -5.55 -9.94
CA TYR A 215 2.60 -6.59 -10.97
C TYR A 215 1.37 -7.49 -10.79
N GLU A 216 1.05 -7.86 -9.54
CA GLU A 216 -0.17 -8.62 -9.24
C GLU A 216 -1.45 -7.82 -9.50
N ALA A 217 -1.47 -6.52 -9.17
CA ALA A 217 -2.57 -5.63 -9.51
C ALA A 217 -2.78 -5.55 -11.03
N ALA A 218 -1.71 -5.34 -11.81
CA ALA A 218 -1.79 -5.31 -13.28
C ALA A 218 -2.39 -6.61 -13.82
N ARG A 219 -1.88 -7.76 -13.37
CA ARG A 219 -2.37 -9.08 -13.76
C ARG A 219 -3.85 -9.23 -13.43
N ALA A 220 -4.27 -8.91 -12.21
CA ALA A 220 -5.65 -9.06 -11.75
C ALA A 220 -6.63 -8.07 -12.43
N LEU A 221 -6.14 -6.93 -12.91
CA LEU A 221 -6.89 -5.99 -13.74
C LEU A 221 -6.99 -6.43 -15.20
N GLY A 222 -6.20 -7.43 -15.62
CA GLY A 222 -6.10 -7.88 -17.01
C GLY A 222 -5.24 -6.97 -17.89
N ILE A 223 -4.31 -6.23 -17.29
CA ILE A 223 -3.40 -5.32 -17.97
C ILE A 223 -2.10 -6.06 -18.29
N THR A 224 -1.69 -5.98 -19.55
CA THR A 224 -0.40 -6.50 -20.02
C THR A 224 0.68 -5.46 -19.77
N ILE A 225 1.77 -5.85 -19.10
CA ILE A 225 2.88 -4.95 -18.78
C ILE A 225 4.03 -5.16 -19.77
N VAL A 226 4.58 -4.06 -20.28
CA VAL A 226 5.89 -4.03 -20.96
C VAL A 226 6.81 -3.16 -20.11
N VAL A 227 7.98 -3.67 -19.77
CA VAL A 227 8.92 -2.97 -18.87
C VAL A 227 9.98 -2.26 -19.69
N LEU A 228 10.18 -0.96 -19.42
CA LEU A 228 11.27 -0.15 -19.94
C LEU A 228 12.23 0.13 -18.79
N ASP A 229 13.44 -0.41 -18.87
CA ASP A 229 14.46 -0.23 -17.83
C ASP A 229 15.87 -0.40 -18.37
N GLN A 230 16.86 -0.09 -17.52
CA GLN A 230 18.28 -0.22 -17.81
C GLN A 230 18.65 -1.66 -18.22
N PRO A 231 19.59 -1.83 -19.16
CA PRO A 231 20.22 -3.12 -19.40
C PRO A 231 20.80 -3.72 -18.11
N GLY A 232 20.62 -5.02 -17.89
CA GLY A 232 21.03 -5.74 -16.70
C GLY A 232 19.96 -5.83 -15.60
N HIS A 233 18.81 -5.18 -15.77
CA HIS A 233 17.70 -5.26 -14.81
C HIS A 233 17.21 -6.70 -14.58
N TRP A 234 16.76 -7.02 -13.37
CA TRP A 234 16.36 -8.39 -12.94
C TRP A 234 15.18 -8.98 -13.74
N LEU A 235 14.37 -8.13 -14.38
CA LEU A 235 13.33 -8.56 -15.31
C LEU A 235 13.82 -8.78 -16.73
N GLN A 236 15.05 -8.45 -17.13
CA GLN A 236 15.46 -8.56 -18.53
C GLN A 236 15.49 -10.02 -19.04
N ASP A 237 15.76 -10.99 -18.17
CA ASP A 237 15.79 -12.41 -18.53
C ASP A 237 14.37 -12.97 -18.77
N ASP A 238 14.09 -13.37 -20.01
CA ASP A 238 12.81 -13.99 -20.41
C ASP A 238 12.59 -15.39 -19.82
N THR A 239 13.63 -16.00 -19.27
CA THR A 239 13.57 -17.30 -18.59
C THR A 239 13.66 -17.19 -17.07
N GLY A 240 13.77 -15.96 -16.56
CA GLY A 240 13.88 -15.69 -15.13
C GLY A 240 12.59 -16.04 -14.36
N PRO A 241 12.68 -16.20 -13.02
CA PRO A 241 11.56 -16.65 -12.17
C PRO A 241 10.37 -15.67 -12.13
N HIS A 242 10.55 -14.47 -12.68
CA HIS A 242 9.58 -13.39 -12.68
C HIS A 242 9.18 -12.93 -14.09
N ALA A 243 9.64 -13.62 -15.14
CA ALA A 243 9.35 -13.27 -16.53
C ALA A 243 7.84 -13.22 -16.81
N GLN A 244 7.02 -14.04 -16.12
CA GLN A 244 5.56 -14.05 -16.27
C GLN A 244 4.85 -12.73 -15.93
N TYR A 245 5.52 -11.79 -15.26
CA TYR A 245 4.93 -10.50 -14.88
C TYR A 245 4.93 -9.46 -16.00
N ARG A 246 5.62 -9.73 -17.12
CA ARG A 246 5.68 -8.84 -18.28
C ARG A 246 5.51 -9.62 -19.58
N GLU A 247 5.06 -8.93 -20.60
CA GLU A 247 5.07 -9.43 -21.98
C GLU A 247 6.44 -9.27 -22.62
N ALA A 248 7.09 -8.13 -22.40
CA ALA A 248 8.38 -7.81 -22.99
C ALA A 248 9.18 -6.86 -22.07
N PHE A 249 10.50 -6.92 -22.22
CA PHE A 249 11.44 -5.99 -21.62
C PHE A 249 12.17 -5.23 -22.74
N ILE A 250 12.12 -3.91 -22.68
CA ILE A 250 12.79 -3.03 -23.65
C ILE A 250 13.97 -2.36 -22.92
N PRO A 251 15.22 -2.77 -23.21
CA PRO A 251 16.39 -2.20 -22.57
C PRO A 251 16.66 -0.79 -23.09
N ILE A 252 16.51 0.21 -22.23
CA ILE A 252 16.85 1.62 -22.51
C ILE A 252 17.43 2.28 -21.26
N SER A 253 18.18 3.38 -21.42
CA SER A 253 18.41 4.24 -20.25
C SER A 253 17.10 4.87 -19.79
N VAL A 254 16.81 4.68 -18.51
CA VAL A 254 15.71 5.33 -17.80
C VAL A 254 16.22 6.42 -16.86
N ASP A 255 17.41 6.95 -17.10
CA ASP A 255 17.89 8.13 -16.36
C ASP A 255 16.95 9.30 -16.63
N GLY A 256 16.67 10.09 -15.60
CA GLY A 256 15.76 11.24 -15.66
C GLY A 256 16.37 12.46 -16.35
N ASP A 257 17.06 12.24 -17.47
CA ASP A 257 17.67 13.30 -18.29
C ASP A 257 16.72 13.79 -19.39
N GLU A 258 17.08 14.88 -20.05
CA GLU A 258 16.29 15.51 -21.12
C GLU A 258 15.94 14.56 -22.28
N GLY A 259 16.75 13.51 -22.51
CA GLY A 259 16.54 12.51 -23.55
C GLY A 259 15.51 11.44 -23.19
N LEU A 260 15.11 11.28 -21.92
CA LEU A 260 14.20 10.21 -21.48
C LEU A 260 12.87 10.23 -22.24
N THR A 261 12.29 11.42 -22.42
CA THR A 261 11.04 11.61 -23.16
C THR A 261 11.12 10.95 -24.54
N GLN A 262 12.19 11.24 -25.29
CA GLN A 262 12.33 10.78 -26.67
C GLN A 262 12.59 9.27 -26.71
N ARG A 263 13.39 8.72 -25.78
CA ARG A 263 13.62 7.27 -25.67
C ARG A 263 12.31 6.51 -25.42
N VAL A 264 11.45 7.01 -24.55
CA VAL A 264 10.13 6.39 -24.27
C VAL A 264 9.23 6.48 -25.50
N VAL A 265 9.19 7.63 -26.19
CA VAL A 265 8.40 7.81 -27.44
C VAL A 265 8.85 6.83 -28.52
N GLU A 266 10.16 6.67 -28.71
CA GLU A 266 10.73 5.75 -29.69
C GLU A 266 10.43 4.29 -29.35
N ALA A 267 10.55 3.91 -28.07
CA ALA A 267 10.22 2.57 -27.61
C ALA A 267 8.73 2.23 -27.87
N VAL A 268 7.81 3.16 -27.59
CA VAL A 268 6.37 2.97 -27.85
C VAL A 268 6.07 2.88 -29.34
N ARG A 269 6.64 3.78 -30.16
CA ARG A 269 6.42 3.79 -31.63
C ARG A 269 6.98 2.55 -32.32
N SER A 270 8.06 1.98 -31.78
CA SER A 270 8.72 0.79 -32.34
C SER A 270 8.09 -0.52 -31.87
N TYR A 271 7.19 -0.47 -30.88
CA TYR A 271 6.57 -1.67 -30.34
C TYR A 271 5.52 -2.24 -31.30
N PRO A 272 5.51 -3.56 -31.57
CA PRO A 272 4.65 -4.15 -32.61
C PRO A 272 3.17 -4.19 -32.25
N HIS A 273 2.82 -3.90 -31.00
CA HIS A 273 1.45 -3.94 -30.52
C HIS A 273 1.01 -2.58 -30.01
N ARG A 274 -0.31 -2.35 -30.01
CA ARG A 274 -0.89 -1.14 -29.45
C ARG A 274 -0.51 -1.00 -27.96
N VAL A 275 -0.11 0.22 -27.61
CA VAL A 275 0.12 0.68 -26.23
C VAL A 275 -1.04 1.59 -25.85
N ASP A 276 -1.64 1.35 -24.69
CA ASP A 276 -2.83 2.06 -24.22
C ASP A 276 -2.52 3.04 -23.08
N GLY A 277 -1.38 2.88 -22.41
CA GLY A 277 -0.91 3.78 -21.35
C GLY A 277 0.58 3.63 -21.05
N ILE A 278 1.15 4.63 -20.39
CA ILE A 278 2.52 4.60 -19.85
C ILE A 278 2.44 5.05 -18.40
N VAL A 279 3.18 4.37 -17.52
CA VAL A 279 3.19 4.67 -16.09
C VAL A 279 4.60 4.62 -15.54
N THR A 280 4.84 5.51 -14.58
CA THR A 280 5.98 5.44 -13.65
C THR A 280 5.52 5.95 -12.28
N ILE A 281 6.28 5.58 -11.26
CA ILE A 281 6.11 6.03 -9.87
C ILE A 281 7.41 6.64 -9.32
N SER A 282 8.24 7.21 -10.21
CA SER A 282 9.46 7.92 -9.86
C SER A 282 9.27 9.41 -10.12
N ASP A 283 9.40 10.24 -9.08
CA ASP A 283 9.15 11.69 -9.17
C ASP A 283 9.99 12.34 -10.27
N VAL A 284 11.28 12.02 -10.30
CA VAL A 284 12.23 12.50 -11.32
C VAL A 284 11.83 12.13 -12.74
N ARG A 285 11.13 11.01 -12.95
CA ARG A 285 10.76 10.50 -14.29
C ARG A 285 9.36 10.94 -14.72
N LEU A 286 8.50 11.34 -13.77
CA LEU A 286 7.11 11.69 -14.04
C LEU A 286 6.95 12.79 -15.10
N PRO A 287 7.68 13.93 -15.04
CA PRO A 287 7.60 14.96 -16.07
C PRO A 287 7.87 14.44 -17.48
N PHE A 288 8.93 13.64 -17.64
CA PHE A 288 9.36 13.10 -18.94
C PHE A 288 8.37 12.05 -19.48
N VAL A 289 7.88 11.16 -18.62
CA VAL A 289 6.87 10.16 -19.00
C VAL A 289 5.55 10.82 -19.36
N ALA A 290 5.12 11.84 -18.60
CA ALA A 290 3.92 12.61 -18.94
C ALA A 290 4.10 13.34 -20.27
N ARG A 291 5.27 13.92 -20.53
CA ARG A 291 5.57 14.55 -21.82
C ARG A 291 5.56 13.55 -22.98
N ALA A 292 6.06 12.32 -22.77
CA ALA A 292 5.96 11.26 -23.75
C ALA A 292 4.49 10.89 -24.04
N CYS A 293 3.65 10.76 -23.01
CA CYS A 293 2.21 10.54 -23.19
C CYS A 293 1.55 11.66 -24.01
N GLU A 294 1.86 12.94 -23.74
CA GLU A 294 1.34 14.08 -24.51
C GLU A 294 1.71 13.97 -26.00
N ILE A 295 2.96 13.62 -26.33
CA ILE A 295 3.44 13.45 -27.71
C ILE A 295 2.74 12.27 -28.42
N LEU A 296 2.45 11.21 -27.67
CA LEU A 296 1.83 9.99 -28.18
C LEU A 296 0.29 10.04 -28.19
N GLY A 297 -0.32 11.08 -27.62
CA GLY A 297 -1.76 11.18 -27.44
C GLY A 297 -2.33 10.17 -26.44
N LEU A 298 -1.51 9.73 -25.47
CA LEU A 298 -1.91 8.82 -24.41
C LEU A 298 -2.41 9.58 -23.17
N PRO A 299 -3.31 8.99 -22.36
CA PRO A 299 -3.83 9.62 -21.15
C PRO A 299 -2.72 9.95 -20.15
N THR A 300 -2.72 11.18 -19.63
CA THR A 300 -1.85 11.63 -18.55
C THR A 300 -2.34 12.96 -17.97
N SER A 301 -1.83 13.33 -16.80
CA SER A 301 -1.91 14.73 -16.33
C SER A 301 -0.83 15.57 -17.03
N PRO A 302 -0.99 16.91 -17.11
CA PRO A 302 -0.03 17.77 -17.80
C PRO A 302 1.39 17.60 -17.27
N SER A 303 2.37 17.46 -18.16
CA SER A 303 3.79 17.37 -17.80
C SER A 303 4.25 18.57 -16.97
N ALA A 304 3.74 19.77 -17.25
CA ALA A 304 3.98 20.98 -16.46
C ALA A 304 3.52 20.86 -14.99
N ALA A 305 2.43 20.16 -14.71
CA ALA A 305 1.96 19.94 -13.34
C ALA A 305 2.93 19.04 -12.56
N TYR A 306 3.48 18.01 -13.21
CA TYR A 306 4.51 17.15 -12.62
C TYR A 306 5.82 17.90 -12.37
N ILE A 307 6.20 18.85 -13.23
CA ILE A 307 7.37 19.70 -13.03
C ILE A 307 7.18 20.56 -11.77
N LEU A 308 6.03 21.21 -11.63
CA LEU A 308 5.73 22.05 -10.47
C LEU A 308 5.71 21.24 -9.16
N ALA A 309 5.09 20.06 -9.17
CA ALA A 309 5.00 19.20 -7.99
C ALA A 309 6.35 18.62 -7.56
N GLY A 310 7.21 18.26 -8.52
CA GLY A 310 8.55 17.75 -8.26
C GLY A 310 9.55 18.81 -7.80
N ASP A 311 9.15 20.08 -7.74
CA ASP A 311 9.95 21.21 -7.32
C ASP A 311 9.35 21.84 -6.06
N LYS A 312 9.99 21.57 -4.91
CA LYS A 312 9.59 22.10 -3.60
C LYS A 312 9.60 23.63 -3.57
N GLY A 313 10.54 24.26 -4.26
CA GLY A 313 10.63 25.72 -4.35
C GLY A 313 9.46 26.32 -5.15
N ALA A 314 9.16 25.73 -6.32
CA ALA A 314 8.00 26.14 -7.11
C ALA A 314 6.67 25.91 -6.36
N THR A 315 6.57 24.81 -5.63
CA THR A 315 5.41 24.53 -4.76
C THR A 315 5.27 25.60 -3.67
N ARG A 316 6.36 25.98 -2.99
CA ARG A 316 6.35 27.07 -2.00
C ARG A 316 5.91 28.39 -2.60
N GLU A 317 6.46 28.77 -3.75
CA GLU A 317 6.10 30.03 -4.42
C GLU A 317 4.61 30.07 -4.78
N LEU A 318 4.04 28.94 -5.23
CA LEU A 318 2.61 28.82 -5.52
C LEU A 318 1.72 28.91 -4.26
N GLU A 319 2.12 28.27 -3.16
CA GLU A 319 1.40 28.34 -1.89
C GLU A 319 1.43 29.76 -1.30
N ASP A 320 2.61 30.39 -1.28
CA ASP A 320 2.81 31.74 -0.76
C ASP A 320 2.01 32.78 -1.56
N ALA A 321 2.00 32.66 -2.90
CA ALA A 321 1.21 33.52 -3.77
C ALA A 321 -0.30 33.36 -3.54
N ALA A 322 -0.78 32.13 -3.31
CA ALA A 322 -2.19 31.88 -3.03
C ALA A 322 -2.63 32.35 -1.64
N ALA A 323 -1.71 32.32 -0.67
CA ALA A 323 -1.96 32.81 0.69
C ALA A 323 -1.77 34.33 0.83
N ASP A 324 -1.32 35.03 -0.21
CA ASP A 324 -0.86 36.43 -0.16
C ASP A 324 0.12 36.66 1.00
N LYS A 325 1.02 35.69 1.19
CA LYS A 325 1.95 35.66 2.33
C LYS A 325 3.24 34.93 1.95
N LYS A 326 4.35 35.66 1.96
CA LYS A 326 5.68 35.09 1.76
C LYS A 326 6.22 34.52 3.08
N GLU A 327 6.24 33.19 3.20
CA GLU A 327 6.79 32.50 4.38
C GLU A 327 8.18 31.93 4.12
N GLY A 328 8.50 31.56 2.87
CA GLY A 328 9.81 31.04 2.48
C GLY A 328 10.51 31.86 1.39
N PHE A 329 11.68 31.37 0.97
CA PHE A 329 12.38 31.89 -0.21
C PHE A 329 13.14 30.78 -0.94
N VAL A 330 13.38 31.01 -2.23
CA VAL A 330 14.10 30.10 -3.11
C VAL A 330 15.36 30.80 -3.60
N LEU A 331 16.47 30.07 -3.62
CA LEU A 331 17.74 30.46 -4.21
C LEU A 331 18.01 29.58 -5.43
N ASN A 332 18.55 30.15 -6.51
CA ASN A 332 18.96 29.37 -7.67
C ASN A 332 20.25 28.60 -7.43
N ALA A 333 21.13 29.16 -6.60
CA ALA A 333 22.40 28.58 -6.19
C ALA A 333 22.84 29.15 -4.83
N ALA A 334 23.84 28.50 -4.21
CA ALA A 334 24.30 28.88 -2.88
C ALA A 334 24.90 30.30 -2.78
N ASP A 335 25.47 30.82 -3.87
CA ASP A 335 26.11 32.14 -3.93
C ASP A 335 25.12 33.31 -3.92
N GLU A 336 23.82 33.06 -4.11
CA GLU A 336 22.77 34.08 -3.97
C GLU A 336 22.43 34.42 -2.51
N LEU A 337 22.83 33.57 -1.55
CA LEU A 337 22.44 33.72 -0.14
C LEU A 337 22.93 35.04 0.47
N ASP A 338 24.19 35.42 0.26
CA ASP A 338 24.74 36.67 0.80
C ASP A 338 23.93 37.89 0.35
N THR A 339 23.67 37.98 -0.95
CA THR A 339 22.89 39.07 -1.56
C THR A 339 21.45 39.07 -1.02
N PHE A 340 20.85 37.90 -0.82
CA PHE A 340 19.52 37.78 -0.23
C PHE A 340 19.49 38.27 1.22
N LEU A 341 20.45 37.87 2.05
CA LEU A 341 20.54 38.27 3.45
C LEU A 341 20.73 39.78 3.61
N GLU A 342 21.54 40.41 2.75
CA GLU A 342 21.72 41.87 2.71
C GLU A 342 20.39 42.61 2.45
N GLN A 343 19.52 42.05 1.60
CA GLN A 343 18.22 42.62 1.26
C GLN A 343 17.15 42.33 2.33
N ALA A 344 17.15 41.12 2.90
CA ALA A 344 16.16 40.68 3.88
C ALA A 344 16.41 41.29 5.27
N GLY A 345 17.67 41.63 5.60
CA GLY A 345 18.05 42.18 6.90
C GLY A 345 17.56 41.31 8.07
N ASN A 346 17.02 41.95 9.10
CA ASN A 346 16.53 41.27 10.32
C ASN A 346 15.15 40.61 10.17
N MET A 347 14.62 40.44 8.95
CA MET A 347 13.30 39.83 8.74
C MET A 347 13.30 38.31 8.90
N ILE A 348 14.47 37.68 8.83
CA ILE A 348 14.62 36.23 8.94
C ILE A 348 14.44 35.80 10.39
N LYS A 349 13.55 34.82 10.60
CA LYS A 349 13.25 34.26 11.92
C LYS A 349 13.60 32.79 11.94
N TYR A 350 14.50 32.41 12.84
CA TYR A 350 14.87 31.03 13.11
C TYR A 350 13.91 30.38 14.13
N PRO A 351 13.77 29.04 14.15
CA PRO A 351 14.44 28.08 13.26
C PRO A 351 13.87 28.03 11.83
N LEU A 352 14.74 27.69 10.87
CA LEU A 352 14.39 27.46 9.47
C LEU A 352 14.66 26.00 9.07
N ILE A 353 14.11 25.58 7.95
CA ILE A 353 14.42 24.35 7.24
C ILE A 353 15.02 24.70 5.88
N VAL A 354 16.14 24.06 5.55
CA VAL A 354 16.81 24.16 4.27
C VAL A 354 16.67 22.83 3.53
N LYS A 355 16.26 22.88 2.25
CA LYS A 355 16.02 21.70 1.41
C LYS A 355 16.52 21.95 -0.01
N PRO A 356 17.07 20.95 -0.71
CA PRO A 356 17.13 20.99 -2.18
C PRO A 356 15.72 21.13 -2.76
N CYS A 357 15.55 21.88 -3.86
CA CYS A 357 14.23 22.01 -4.50
C CYS A 357 13.75 20.69 -5.14
N SER A 358 14.68 19.85 -5.59
CA SER A 358 14.43 18.51 -6.12
C SER A 358 15.15 17.48 -5.26
N GLY A 359 14.58 16.30 -5.05
CA GLY A 359 15.20 15.24 -4.22
C GLY A 359 14.14 14.38 -3.55
N TRP A 360 14.57 13.37 -2.79
CA TRP A 360 13.71 12.40 -2.09
C TRP A 360 14.35 11.94 -0.77
N ASN A 361 13.62 11.15 0.04
CA ASN A 361 14.07 10.56 1.32
C ASN A 361 14.56 11.58 2.37
N SER A 362 14.09 12.83 2.31
CA SER A 362 14.58 13.89 3.20
C SER A 362 16.10 14.13 3.14
N ASP A 363 16.75 13.74 2.04
CA ASP A 363 18.18 13.94 1.83
C ASP A 363 18.53 15.44 1.87
N CYS A 364 19.53 15.79 2.68
CA CYS A 364 19.97 17.18 2.88
C CYS A 364 18.89 18.15 3.41
N VAL A 365 17.83 17.64 4.05
CA VAL A 365 16.87 18.46 4.79
C VAL A 365 17.41 18.74 6.19
N VAL A 366 17.58 20.02 6.53
CA VAL A 366 18.28 20.42 7.76
C VAL A 366 17.54 21.55 8.46
N LYS A 367 17.34 21.40 9.77
CA LYS A 367 16.88 22.48 10.66
C LYS A 367 18.06 23.35 11.05
N VAL A 368 17.96 24.66 10.84
CA VAL A 368 19.00 25.64 11.17
C VAL A 368 18.48 26.65 12.18
N GLN A 369 19.30 26.97 13.18
CA GLN A 369 18.98 27.82 14.32
C GLN A 369 19.58 29.23 14.20
N ASN A 370 20.56 29.42 13.31
CA ASN A 370 21.27 30.66 13.13
C ASN A 370 21.82 30.78 11.70
N GLN A 371 22.43 31.93 11.42
CA GLN A 371 22.94 32.29 10.09
C GLN A 371 24.12 31.40 9.64
N ASP A 372 25.03 31.03 10.54
CA ASP A 372 26.19 30.19 10.19
C ASP A 372 25.72 28.78 9.75
N GLU A 373 24.77 28.21 10.46
CA GLU A 373 24.12 26.95 10.10
C GLU A 373 23.38 27.05 8.75
N LEU A 374 22.71 28.18 8.49
CA LEU A 374 22.02 28.45 7.23
C LEU A 374 23.01 28.42 6.04
N PHE A 375 24.17 29.07 6.14
CA PHE A 375 25.20 29.03 5.09
C PHE A 375 25.66 27.60 4.78
N ALA A 376 26.01 26.84 5.82
CA ALA A 376 26.48 25.47 5.67
C ALA A 376 25.40 24.57 5.05
N ALA A 377 24.14 24.71 5.49
CA ALA A 377 23.04 23.92 4.97
C ALA A 377 22.71 24.27 3.51
N VAL A 378 22.72 25.56 3.12
CA VAL A 378 22.46 25.99 1.74
C VAL A 378 23.53 25.48 0.78
N LEU A 379 24.81 25.54 1.16
CA LEU A 379 25.91 25.02 0.34
C LEU A 379 25.75 23.51 0.10
N ARG A 380 25.45 22.76 1.16
CA ARG A 380 25.23 21.31 1.08
C ARG A 380 24.02 20.97 0.20
N ALA A 381 22.87 21.61 0.44
CA ALA A 381 21.66 21.37 -0.33
C ALA A 381 21.84 21.71 -1.83
N SER A 382 22.51 22.82 -2.13
CA SER A 382 22.79 23.25 -3.51
C SER A 382 23.72 22.28 -4.24
N SER A 383 24.65 21.64 -3.52
CA SER A 383 25.63 20.71 -4.10
C SER A 383 25.07 19.31 -4.34
N ARG A 384 24.02 18.89 -3.61
CA ARG A 384 23.53 17.49 -3.56
C ARG A 384 23.19 16.92 -4.93
N HIS A 385 22.47 17.68 -5.77
CA HIS A 385 22.00 17.23 -7.07
C HIS A 385 22.64 17.94 -8.26
N ALA A 386 23.69 18.74 -8.02
CA ALA A 386 24.36 19.53 -9.07
C ALA A 386 24.94 18.68 -10.21
N ASN A 387 25.35 17.45 -9.91
CA ASN A 387 25.95 16.51 -10.87
C ASN A 387 25.04 15.33 -11.24
N SER A 388 23.76 15.34 -10.82
CA SER A 388 22.83 14.25 -11.15
C SER A 388 22.31 14.38 -12.59
N PRO A 389 21.75 13.30 -13.19
CA PRO A 389 21.13 13.36 -14.52
C PRO A 389 20.00 14.39 -14.64
N ASN A 390 19.35 14.73 -13.52
CA ASN A 390 18.37 15.82 -13.41
C ASN A 390 18.98 16.95 -12.55
N CYS A 391 19.99 17.63 -13.10
CA CYS A 391 20.81 18.55 -12.34
C CYS A 391 20.00 19.73 -11.77
N SER A 392 20.22 20.04 -10.50
CA SER A 392 19.61 21.19 -9.84
C SER A 392 20.50 21.66 -8.68
N THR A 393 20.71 22.98 -8.63
CA THR A 393 21.40 23.69 -7.55
C THR A 393 20.44 24.50 -6.69
N ARG A 394 19.14 24.47 -7.01
CA ARG A 394 18.13 25.30 -6.38
C ARG A 394 17.85 24.83 -4.96
N VAL A 395 17.71 25.78 -4.05
CA VAL A 395 17.49 25.54 -2.62
C VAL A 395 16.26 26.31 -2.17
N VAL A 396 15.39 25.65 -1.39
CA VAL A 396 14.25 26.28 -0.73
C VAL A 396 14.54 26.39 0.76
N VAL A 397 14.25 27.56 1.34
CA VAL A 397 14.40 27.86 2.75
C VAL A 397 13.06 28.32 3.32
N GLU A 398 12.62 27.65 4.38
CA GLU A 398 11.27 27.78 4.93
C GLU A 398 11.32 27.86 6.46
N PRO A 399 10.31 28.43 7.14
CA PRO A 399 10.19 28.33 8.58
C PRO A 399 10.01 26.87 9.00
N TYR A 400 10.72 26.47 10.06
CA TYR A 400 10.40 25.21 10.72
C TYR A 400 9.04 25.35 11.43
N ILE A 401 8.11 24.44 11.12
CA ILE A 401 6.77 24.44 11.70
C ILE A 401 6.72 23.48 12.89
N GLU A 402 6.46 24.04 14.06
CA GLU A 402 6.08 23.27 15.24
C GLU A 402 4.67 22.70 15.06
N GLY A 403 4.53 21.39 15.29
CA GLY A 403 3.27 20.67 15.18
C GLY A 403 3.48 19.24 14.65
N PRO A 404 2.44 18.38 14.71
CA PRO A 404 2.50 17.05 14.12
C PRO A 404 2.75 17.11 12.62
N GLU A 405 3.63 16.23 12.15
CA GLU A 405 3.81 15.91 10.73
C GLU A 405 2.91 14.73 10.35
N VAL A 406 2.39 14.78 9.13
CA VAL A 406 1.53 13.73 8.58
C VAL A 406 1.82 13.49 7.11
N ASP A 407 1.66 12.24 6.71
CA ASP A 407 1.48 11.88 5.31
C ASP A 407 -0.01 11.79 5.01
N ALA A 408 -0.45 12.46 3.97
CA ALA A 408 -1.81 12.36 3.46
C ALA A 408 -1.79 11.84 2.02
N ASN A 409 -2.34 10.66 1.79
CA ASN A 409 -2.34 10.03 0.46
C ASN A 409 -3.72 10.08 -0.17
N PHE A 410 -3.80 10.64 -1.38
CA PHE A 410 -5.06 10.90 -2.06
C PHE A 410 -5.25 10.03 -3.29
N VAL A 411 -6.50 9.63 -3.53
CA VAL A 411 -7.00 9.31 -4.86
C VAL A 411 -7.95 10.42 -5.28
N ILE A 412 -7.60 11.14 -6.34
CA ILE A 412 -8.43 12.20 -6.91
C ILE A 412 -8.85 11.81 -8.32
N LEU A 413 -10.10 12.07 -8.67
CA LEU A 413 -10.64 11.91 -10.01
C LEU A 413 -11.52 13.11 -10.38
N ASP A 414 -11.20 13.79 -11.47
CA ASP A 414 -11.93 14.94 -11.99
C ASP A 414 -12.17 16.06 -10.94
N GLY A 415 -11.21 16.24 -10.03
CA GLY A 415 -11.24 17.22 -8.94
C GLY A 415 -11.97 16.74 -7.66
N GLU A 416 -12.51 15.53 -7.66
CA GLU A 416 -13.16 14.90 -6.51
C GLU A 416 -12.17 14.00 -5.75
N VAL A 417 -12.14 14.11 -4.42
CA VAL A 417 -11.36 13.19 -3.57
C VAL A 417 -12.19 11.91 -3.39
N LEU A 418 -11.76 10.84 -4.05
CA LEU A 418 -12.40 9.53 -3.93
C LEU A 418 -11.93 8.77 -2.69
N PHE A 419 -10.67 8.97 -2.30
CA PHE A 419 -10.09 8.39 -1.10
C PHE A 419 -8.99 9.30 -0.56
N CYS A 420 -8.87 9.34 0.76
CA CYS A 420 -7.79 9.99 1.49
C CYS A 420 -7.54 9.20 2.78
N ASP A 421 -6.31 8.75 3.00
CA ASP A 421 -5.83 8.33 4.30
C ASP A 421 -4.77 9.31 4.80
N ILE A 422 -4.76 9.53 6.11
CA ILE A 422 -3.78 10.39 6.78
C ILE A 422 -3.11 9.52 7.85
N SER A 423 -1.79 9.47 7.81
CA SER A 423 -0.95 8.79 8.78
C SER A 423 -0.12 9.77 9.58
N ASP A 424 0.17 9.38 10.81
CA ASP A 424 1.09 10.11 11.66
C ASP A 424 2.51 9.81 11.20
N ASP A 425 3.31 10.85 10.92
CA ASP A 425 4.76 10.72 10.78
C ASP A 425 5.41 11.15 12.10
N PHE A 426 6.17 10.24 12.70
CA PHE A 426 6.72 10.45 14.05
C PHE A 426 7.94 11.36 14.02
N PRO A 427 8.13 12.18 15.08
CA PRO A 427 9.28 13.06 15.17
C PRO A 427 10.61 12.34 14.93
N SER A 428 11.43 12.95 14.09
CA SER A 428 12.77 12.50 13.72
C SER A 428 13.84 13.06 14.66
N THR A 429 15.10 12.68 14.44
CA THR A 429 16.22 13.29 15.19
C THR A 429 16.38 14.79 14.86
N GLY A 430 16.04 15.20 13.64
CA GLY A 430 16.05 16.58 13.15
C GLY A 430 15.10 17.52 13.89
N ASP A 431 14.01 16.99 14.45
CA ASP A 431 13.06 17.77 15.26
C ASP A 431 13.65 18.24 16.60
N HIS A 432 14.58 17.46 17.15
CA HIS A 432 15.11 17.60 18.51
C HIS A 432 16.49 18.28 18.58
N SER A 433 17.13 18.55 17.44
CA SER A 433 18.55 18.93 17.30
C SER A 433 18.98 20.28 17.89
N GLY A 434 18.09 20.99 18.60
CA GLY A 434 18.39 22.29 19.20
C GLY A 434 19.22 22.28 20.50
N ASN A 435 19.56 21.12 21.08
CA ASN A 435 20.08 21.05 22.46
C ASN A 435 21.28 20.11 22.73
N SER A 436 21.89 19.44 21.75
CA SER A 436 22.99 18.52 22.06
C SER A 436 24.01 18.35 20.94
N THR A 437 25.27 18.67 21.25
CA THR A 437 26.45 18.48 20.40
C THR A 437 26.97 17.03 20.36
N SER A 438 26.20 16.07 20.89
CA SER A 438 26.63 14.66 21.05
C SER A 438 25.66 13.63 20.46
N ILE A 439 24.76 14.03 19.57
CA ILE A 439 23.83 13.13 18.87
C ILE A 439 24.40 12.87 17.45
N PRO A 440 24.26 11.65 16.88
CA PRO A 440 24.54 11.41 15.45
C PRO A 440 23.87 12.48 14.57
N ALA A 441 24.40 12.71 13.36
CA ALA A 441 23.99 13.82 12.50
C ALA A 441 22.45 13.90 12.36
N ALA A 442 21.85 14.90 13.01
CA ALA A 442 20.40 15.01 13.09
C ALA A 442 19.79 15.19 11.69
N ASN A 443 18.79 14.37 11.38
CA ASN A 443 18.17 14.29 10.06
C ASN A 443 16.65 14.06 10.18
N PHE A 444 15.95 14.21 9.06
CA PHE A 444 14.51 13.99 8.95
C PHE A 444 14.18 12.61 8.34
N MET A 445 14.97 11.59 8.70
CA MET A 445 14.64 10.22 8.33
C MET A 445 13.41 9.77 9.12
N GLU A 446 12.45 9.18 8.41
CA GLU A 446 11.28 8.55 9.01
C GLU A 446 11.70 7.52 10.06
N THR A 447 10.96 7.47 11.17
CA THR A 447 11.22 6.54 12.28
C THR A 447 10.10 5.52 12.42
N LEU A 448 8.87 6.02 12.51
CA LEU A 448 7.65 5.26 12.67
C LEU A 448 6.52 6.03 11.98
N MET A 449 5.67 5.31 11.24
CA MET A 449 4.39 5.85 10.80
C MET A 449 3.24 5.07 11.41
N ASP A 450 2.24 5.77 11.97
CA ASP A 450 1.03 5.14 12.49
C ASP A 450 -0.19 5.40 11.59
N ILE A 451 -0.96 4.35 11.36
CA ILE A 451 -2.16 4.37 10.51
C ILE A 451 -3.34 3.79 11.32
N PRO A 452 -4.43 4.55 11.52
CA PRO A 452 -4.67 5.92 11.07
C PRO A 452 -3.97 6.96 11.96
N THR A 453 -3.94 8.20 11.49
CA THR A 453 -3.57 9.36 12.31
C THR A 453 -4.40 9.49 13.59
N ASN A 454 -3.77 9.99 14.67
CA ASN A 454 -4.44 10.38 15.91
C ASN A 454 -4.80 11.88 15.97
N LEU A 455 -4.67 12.61 14.86
CA LEU A 455 -5.11 14.01 14.76
C LEU A 455 -6.61 14.17 15.10
N PRO A 456 -7.02 15.32 15.66
CA PRO A 456 -8.43 15.67 15.81
C PRO A 456 -9.17 15.65 14.47
N SER A 457 -10.44 15.22 14.47
CA SER A 457 -11.24 15.09 13.24
C SER A 457 -11.32 16.37 12.41
N GLU A 458 -11.39 17.53 13.06
CA GLU A 458 -11.41 18.83 12.40
C GLU A 458 -10.07 19.18 11.75
N GLU A 459 -8.95 18.74 12.35
CA GLU A 459 -7.63 18.91 11.75
C GLU A 459 -7.43 17.93 10.58
N GLN A 460 -7.98 16.71 10.66
CA GLN A 460 -7.99 15.78 9.52
C GLN A 460 -8.75 16.37 8.31
N GLU A 461 -9.95 16.93 8.51
CA GLU A 461 -10.72 17.57 7.43
C GLU A 461 -10.06 18.85 6.90
N LEU A 462 -9.41 19.63 7.78
CA LEU A 462 -8.57 20.77 7.39
C LEU A 462 -7.44 20.31 6.46
N MET A 463 -6.65 19.31 6.87
CA MET A 463 -5.54 18.79 6.06
C MET A 463 -6.03 18.26 4.73
N LYS A 464 -7.09 17.45 4.73
CA LYS A 464 -7.71 16.92 3.52
C LYS A 464 -8.14 18.02 2.55
N SER A 465 -8.76 19.08 3.05
CA SER A 465 -9.26 20.19 2.23
C SER A 465 -8.13 21.06 1.68
N SER A 466 -7.19 21.49 2.53
CA SER A 466 -6.06 22.33 2.14
C SER A 466 -5.14 21.63 1.14
N LEU A 467 -4.79 20.35 1.38
CA LEU A 467 -3.91 19.61 0.50
C LEU A 467 -4.57 19.31 -0.86
N LYS A 468 -5.88 19.06 -0.89
CA LYS A 468 -6.64 18.97 -2.14
C LYS A 468 -6.52 20.26 -2.95
N GLU A 469 -6.67 21.42 -2.31
CA GLU A 469 -6.56 22.72 -2.98
C GLU A 469 -5.16 22.94 -3.55
N SER A 470 -4.11 22.56 -2.82
CA SER A 470 -2.72 22.58 -3.33
C SER A 470 -2.55 21.68 -4.55
N ILE A 471 -3.06 20.44 -4.52
CA ILE A 471 -3.00 19.51 -5.67
C ILE A 471 -3.69 20.11 -6.91
N VAL A 472 -4.86 20.75 -6.73
CA VAL A 472 -5.58 21.41 -7.83
C VAL A 472 -4.81 22.63 -8.35
N ARG A 473 -4.17 23.41 -7.46
CA ARG A 473 -3.35 24.58 -7.82
C ARG A 473 -2.12 24.21 -8.65
N LEU A 474 -1.52 23.05 -8.36
CA LEU A 474 -0.43 22.48 -9.17
C LEU A 474 -0.88 22.06 -10.58
N GLY A 475 -2.20 22.01 -10.84
CA GLY A 475 -2.77 21.72 -12.16
C GLY A 475 -3.30 20.30 -12.33
N PHE A 476 -3.38 19.51 -11.25
CA PHE A 476 -3.93 18.16 -11.31
C PHE A 476 -5.44 18.14 -11.16
N LYS A 477 -6.07 17.23 -11.93
CA LYS A 477 -7.50 16.90 -11.78
C LYS A 477 -7.71 15.46 -11.33
N SER A 478 -6.80 14.57 -11.70
CA SER A 478 -6.91 13.14 -11.42
C SER A 478 -5.52 12.57 -11.14
N GLY A 479 -5.43 11.63 -10.21
CA GLY A 479 -4.15 11.05 -9.83
C GLY A 479 -4.18 10.31 -8.51
N VAL A 480 -3.04 9.71 -8.20
CA VAL A 480 -2.68 9.29 -6.85
C VAL A 480 -1.59 10.24 -6.38
N PHE A 481 -1.72 10.76 -5.17
CA PHE A 481 -0.81 11.74 -4.59
C PHE A 481 -0.40 11.30 -3.20
N HIS A 482 0.84 11.57 -2.82
CA HIS A 482 1.36 11.45 -1.48
C HIS A 482 1.86 12.84 -1.09
N CYS A 483 1.26 13.41 -0.05
CA CYS A 483 1.56 14.76 0.40
C CYS A 483 2.08 14.71 1.83
N GLU A 484 3.18 15.41 2.08
CA GLU A 484 3.75 15.58 3.41
C GLU A 484 3.43 16.99 3.89
N ALA A 485 3.00 17.12 5.14
CA ALA A 485 2.65 18.42 5.70
C ALA A 485 2.66 18.42 7.22
N ARG A 486 2.80 19.61 7.80
CA ARG A 486 2.65 19.84 9.24
C ARG A 486 1.39 20.61 9.58
N VAL A 487 0.80 20.27 10.72
CA VAL A 487 -0.33 21.01 11.30
C VAL A 487 0.20 22.11 12.22
N ARG A 488 0.29 23.34 11.69
CA ARG A 488 0.68 24.51 12.49
C ARG A 488 -0.41 24.81 13.51
N ASN A 489 -0.02 25.16 14.73
CA ASN A 489 -0.93 25.48 15.84
C ASN A 489 -1.92 24.34 16.17
N SER A 490 -1.54 23.09 15.91
CA SER A 490 -2.33 21.92 16.25
C SER A 490 -2.62 21.84 17.75
N ARG A 491 -3.76 21.25 18.09
CA ARG A 491 -4.06 20.84 19.48
C ARG A 491 -3.40 19.50 19.82
N ALA A 492 -2.95 18.75 18.83
CA ALA A 492 -2.19 17.54 18.98
C ALA A 492 -0.69 17.82 19.07
N GLN A 493 0.00 17.04 19.88
CA GLN A 493 1.44 17.12 20.07
C GLN A 493 1.98 15.78 20.56
N TYR A 494 3.13 15.39 20.05
CA TYR A 494 3.83 14.20 20.54
C TYR A 494 4.37 14.42 21.96
N LYS A 495 4.14 13.45 22.83
CA LYS A 495 4.64 13.43 24.22
C LYS A 495 5.04 12.03 24.63
N HIS A 496 6.09 11.94 25.44
CA HIS A 496 6.39 10.70 26.14
C HIS A 496 5.38 10.45 27.26
N GLY A 497 4.79 9.27 27.26
CA GLY A 497 4.05 8.73 28.40
C GLY A 497 4.98 8.44 29.59
N LEU A 498 4.38 8.12 30.75
CA LEU A 498 5.13 7.74 31.97
C LEU A 498 6.00 6.48 31.77
N ASP A 499 5.62 5.66 30.81
CA ASP A 499 6.29 4.43 30.37
C ASP A 499 7.36 4.65 29.29
N GLY A 500 7.60 5.91 28.91
CA GLY A 500 8.61 6.32 27.93
C GLY A 500 8.18 6.23 26.47
N ILE A 501 7.00 5.69 26.14
CA ILE A 501 6.54 5.61 24.75
C ILE A 501 6.06 6.98 24.29
N LEU A 502 6.58 7.41 23.13
CA LEU A 502 6.16 8.61 22.43
C LEU A 502 4.81 8.34 21.77
N ASP A 503 3.82 9.20 22.02
CA ASP A 503 2.51 9.12 21.36
C ASP A 503 1.94 10.54 21.14
N MET A 504 1.07 10.67 20.15
CA MET A 504 0.38 11.91 19.86
C MET A 504 -0.75 12.12 20.87
N SER A 505 -0.62 13.16 21.68
CA SER A 505 -1.61 13.58 22.67
C SER A 505 -2.42 14.78 22.18
N VAL A 506 -3.74 14.69 22.24
CA VAL A 506 -4.64 15.81 21.91
C VAL A 506 -4.96 16.60 23.18
N SER A 507 -4.72 17.91 23.15
CA SER A 507 -5.06 18.82 24.23
C SER A 507 -6.58 18.87 24.46
N THR A 508 -7.00 18.85 25.72
CA THR A 508 -8.40 19.01 26.12
C THR A 508 -8.92 20.44 25.98
N ARG A 509 -8.04 21.40 25.69
CA ARG A 509 -8.46 22.77 25.36
C ARG A 509 -9.30 22.75 24.09
N THR A 510 -10.51 23.29 24.17
CA THR A 510 -11.44 23.39 23.05
C THR A 510 -11.04 24.44 22.02
N GLU A 511 -10.26 25.45 22.41
CA GLU A 511 -9.84 26.56 21.54
C GLU A 511 -8.31 26.71 21.60
N PRO A 512 -7.59 26.58 20.46
CA PRO A 512 -6.17 26.92 20.40
C PRO A 512 -5.97 28.45 20.42
N ILE A 513 -4.79 28.91 20.83
CA ILE A 513 -4.45 30.35 20.88
C ILE A 513 -4.52 30.98 19.47
N SER A 514 -4.32 30.17 18.43
CA SER A 514 -4.49 30.53 17.03
C SER A 514 -5.06 29.31 16.30
N PRO A 515 -5.89 29.50 15.26
CA PRO A 515 -6.50 28.37 14.56
C PRO A 515 -5.44 27.48 13.91
N PRO A 516 -5.66 26.16 13.84
CA PRO A 516 -4.77 25.26 13.15
C PRO A 516 -4.77 25.57 11.65
N SER A 517 -3.63 25.37 10.99
CA SER A 517 -3.50 25.52 9.54
C SER A 517 -2.55 24.47 8.96
N CYS A 518 -2.85 24.00 7.75
CA CYS A 518 -1.96 23.14 6.99
C CYS A 518 -0.72 23.92 6.52
N TYR A 519 0.47 23.37 6.73
CA TYR A 519 1.69 23.82 6.09
C TYR A 519 2.27 22.69 5.23
N LEU A 520 2.05 22.80 3.92
CA LEU A 520 2.52 21.83 2.93
C LEU A 520 4.05 21.81 2.88
N HIS A 521 4.65 20.61 2.94
CA HIS A 521 6.07 20.39 2.70
C HIS A 521 6.34 19.97 1.25
N GLU A 522 5.60 18.99 0.74
CA GLU A 522 5.74 18.50 -0.62
C GLU A 522 4.51 17.75 -1.14
N VAL A 523 4.37 17.70 -2.47
CA VAL A 523 3.36 16.90 -3.17
C VAL A 523 4.07 15.97 -4.14
N ASN A 524 4.12 14.69 -3.82
CA ASN A 524 4.55 13.65 -4.74
C ASN A 524 3.35 13.17 -5.56
N ALA A 525 3.32 13.46 -6.86
CA ALA A 525 2.22 13.10 -7.76
C ALA A 525 2.24 11.61 -8.20
N ARG A 526 2.43 10.72 -7.24
CA ARG A 526 2.49 9.25 -7.35
C ARG A 526 1.88 8.59 -6.12
N SER A 527 1.78 7.26 -6.18
CA SER A 527 1.56 6.43 -5.00
C SER A 527 2.66 6.67 -3.95
N PRO A 528 2.34 6.53 -2.65
CA PRO A 528 3.34 6.63 -1.59
C PRO A 528 4.38 5.50 -1.70
N GLY A 529 5.38 5.51 -0.82
CA GLY A 529 6.36 4.42 -0.72
C GLY A 529 5.70 3.04 -0.69
N TYR A 530 6.40 2.01 -1.18
CA TYR A 530 5.84 0.66 -1.34
C TYR A 530 5.21 0.14 -0.03
N ILE A 531 5.91 0.33 1.09
CA ILE A 531 5.45 -0.10 2.41
C ILE A 531 4.14 0.60 2.82
N ASN A 532 4.00 1.89 2.51
CA ASN A 532 2.80 2.67 2.79
C ASN A 532 1.64 2.30 1.84
N CYS A 533 1.93 1.93 0.59
CA CYS A 533 0.93 1.32 -0.30
C CYS A 533 0.40 -0.01 0.28
N VAL A 534 1.30 -0.86 0.79
CA VAL A 534 0.92 -2.12 1.46
C VAL A 534 0.06 -1.81 2.69
N ALA A 535 0.46 -0.82 3.48
CA ALA A 535 -0.23 -0.45 4.70
C ALA A 535 -1.66 0.05 4.42
N ALA A 536 -1.86 0.93 3.44
CA ALA A 536 -3.18 1.39 3.02
C ALA A 536 -4.06 0.25 2.46
N LEU A 537 -3.46 -0.67 1.69
CA LEU A 537 -4.14 -1.87 1.20
C LEU A 537 -4.63 -2.75 2.36
N LEU A 538 -3.79 -2.99 3.37
CA LEU A 538 -4.15 -3.77 4.53
C LEU A 538 -5.14 -3.04 5.42
N ALA A 539 -4.95 -1.76 5.70
CA ALA A 539 -5.79 -1.00 6.61
C ALA A 539 -7.19 -0.75 6.01
N TYR A 540 -7.27 -0.31 4.76
CA TYR A 540 -8.48 0.20 4.13
C TYR A 540 -8.98 -0.61 2.94
N GLY A 541 -8.17 -1.53 2.40
CA GLY A 541 -8.52 -2.29 1.21
C GLY A 541 -8.44 -1.48 -0.09
N VAL A 542 -7.68 -0.39 -0.10
CA VAL A 542 -7.45 0.47 -1.27
C VAL A 542 -6.08 0.18 -1.86
N ASP A 543 -6.04 -0.17 -3.14
CA ASP A 543 -4.81 -0.50 -3.86
C ASP A 543 -4.41 0.66 -4.78
N TYR A 544 -3.45 1.47 -4.33
CA TYR A 544 -2.96 2.61 -5.09
C TYR A 544 -2.33 2.23 -6.43
N TYR A 545 -1.71 1.05 -6.55
CA TYR A 545 -1.10 0.62 -7.81
C TYR A 545 -2.17 0.23 -8.83
N ALA A 546 -3.21 -0.50 -8.40
CA ALA A 546 -4.34 -0.82 -9.26
C ALA A 546 -5.01 0.46 -9.79
N ILE A 547 -5.22 1.45 -8.92
CA ILE A 547 -5.83 2.72 -9.30
C ILE A 547 -4.92 3.52 -10.24
N ARG A 548 -3.62 3.59 -9.96
CA ARG A 548 -2.63 4.28 -10.81
C ARG A 548 -2.58 3.68 -12.21
N LEU A 549 -2.62 2.35 -12.33
CA LEU A 549 -2.70 1.64 -13.61
C LEU A 549 -3.95 2.01 -14.40
N LEU A 550 -5.12 2.04 -13.75
CA LEU A 550 -6.36 2.42 -14.42
C LEU A 550 -6.38 3.90 -14.83
N LEU A 551 -5.84 4.80 -14.01
CA LEU A 551 -5.71 6.22 -14.35
C LEU A 551 -4.81 6.43 -15.58
N SER A 552 -3.78 5.60 -15.78
CA SER A 552 -2.93 5.66 -16.99
C SER A 552 -3.67 5.29 -18.28
N LEU A 553 -4.84 4.66 -18.17
CA LEU A 553 -5.69 4.30 -19.29
C LEU A 553 -6.74 5.37 -19.60
N GLY A 554 -6.96 6.35 -18.72
CA GLY A 554 -7.84 7.49 -18.98
C GLY A 554 -9.34 7.22 -18.73
N PRO A 555 -10.22 8.11 -19.21
CA PRO A 555 -11.61 8.22 -18.74
C PRO A 555 -12.48 6.96 -18.87
N GLN A 556 -12.16 6.05 -19.78
CA GLN A 556 -12.93 4.81 -19.93
C GLN A 556 -12.81 3.87 -18.73
N GLU A 557 -11.80 4.03 -17.88
CA GLU A 557 -11.62 3.24 -16.66
C GLU A 557 -12.07 3.98 -15.38
N ASN A 558 -12.61 5.20 -15.50
CA ASN A 558 -13.01 6.04 -14.35
C ASN A 558 -13.98 5.32 -13.40
N GLU A 559 -14.91 4.53 -13.92
CA GLU A 559 -15.84 3.77 -13.07
C GLU A 559 -15.12 2.69 -12.25
N ARG A 560 -14.13 2.00 -12.82
CA ARG A 560 -13.31 1.04 -12.06
C ARG A 560 -12.43 1.77 -11.03
N VAL A 561 -11.92 2.96 -11.35
CA VAL A 561 -11.21 3.81 -10.39
C VAL A 561 -12.10 4.15 -9.19
N LYS A 562 -13.32 4.64 -9.43
CA LYS A 562 -14.30 4.94 -8.35
C LYS A 562 -14.63 3.73 -7.48
N ILE A 563 -14.70 2.54 -8.08
CA ILE A 563 -14.99 1.32 -7.34
C ILE A 563 -13.79 0.89 -6.49
N LEU A 564 -12.59 0.89 -7.06
CA LEU A 564 -11.38 0.45 -6.36
C LEU A 564 -10.86 1.45 -5.32
N ALA A 565 -11.23 2.72 -5.44
CA ALA A 565 -10.95 3.75 -4.44
C ALA A 565 -11.81 3.63 -3.18
N GLN A 566 -12.89 2.83 -3.19
CA GLN A 566 -13.76 2.70 -2.02
C GLN A 566 -13.07 1.87 -0.91
N PRO A 567 -12.87 2.45 0.29
CA PRO A 567 -12.28 1.71 1.40
C PRO A 567 -13.26 0.66 1.94
N PHE A 568 -12.86 -0.04 3.00
CA PHE A 568 -13.79 -0.84 3.79
C PHE A 568 -14.93 0.03 4.33
N LEU A 569 -16.10 -0.59 4.51
CA LEU A 569 -17.32 0.09 4.95
C LEU A 569 -17.09 0.90 6.23
N GLY A 570 -17.51 2.16 6.20
CA GLY A 570 -17.33 3.12 7.30
C GLY A 570 -15.97 3.81 7.32
N SER A 571 -15.09 3.55 6.34
CA SER A 571 -13.76 4.18 6.20
C SER A 571 -12.86 4.03 7.44
N LYS A 572 -13.14 3.04 8.28
CA LYS A 572 -12.34 2.72 9.47
C LYS A 572 -11.31 1.65 9.10
N PRO A 573 -10.03 1.87 9.43
CA PRO A 573 -9.02 0.87 9.17
C PRO A 573 -9.30 -0.39 9.99
N GLN A 574 -8.96 -1.57 9.45
CA GLN A 574 -9.17 -2.82 10.18
C GLN A 574 -8.15 -3.07 11.30
N TYR A 575 -7.02 -2.36 11.26
CA TYR A 575 -5.96 -2.40 12.25
C TYR A 575 -5.56 -0.99 12.63
N ILE A 576 -4.87 -0.89 13.75
CA ILE A 576 -3.89 0.17 13.93
C ILE A 576 -2.57 -0.42 13.48
N LEU A 577 -1.97 0.17 12.46
CA LEU A 577 -0.69 -0.26 11.91
C LEU A 577 0.41 0.68 12.39
N GLY A 578 1.55 0.10 12.73
CA GLY A 578 2.81 0.81 12.94
C GLY A 578 3.80 0.33 11.89
N VAL A 579 4.22 1.23 11.02
CA VAL A 579 5.28 0.99 10.02
C VAL A 579 6.61 1.40 10.63
N VAL A 580 7.35 0.42 11.12
CA VAL A 580 8.64 0.63 11.78
C VAL A 580 9.74 0.70 10.72
N VAL A 581 10.45 1.82 10.69
CA VAL A 581 11.66 1.99 9.87
C VAL A 581 12.85 1.47 10.64
N LEU A 582 13.68 0.63 9.99
CA LEU A 582 14.87 0.03 10.61
C LEU A 582 16.12 0.73 10.07
N PRO A 583 16.65 1.75 10.75
CA PRO A 583 17.83 2.48 10.28
C PRO A 583 19.11 1.64 10.41
N PRO A 584 20.15 1.94 9.64
CA PRO A 584 21.47 1.35 9.84
C PRO A 584 22.08 1.81 11.17
N THR A 585 22.56 0.87 11.98
CA THR A 585 23.22 1.13 13.27
C THR A 585 24.74 0.97 13.21
N ARG A 586 25.23 0.24 12.21
CA ARG A 586 26.63 -0.11 11.95
C ARG A 586 26.92 -0.11 10.45
N SER A 587 28.14 0.27 10.08
CA SER A 587 28.61 0.20 8.69
C SER A 587 29.37 -1.09 8.40
N GLY A 588 29.18 -1.66 7.20
CA GLY A 588 29.88 -2.86 6.75
C GLY A 588 29.15 -3.58 5.62
N ILE A 589 29.65 -4.76 5.26
CA ILE A 589 29.01 -5.63 4.27
C ILE A 589 27.97 -6.50 4.98
N MET A 590 26.72 -6.47 4.51
CA MET A 590 25.63 -7.26 5.08
C MET A 590 25.90 -8.77 4.90
N ALA A 591 25.82 -9.54 5.99
CA ALA A 591 26.01 -10.99 5.96
C ALA A 591 24.69 -11.76 5.70
N SER A 592 23.57 -11.20 6.14
CA SER A 592 22.25 -11.82 6.01
C SER A 592 21.59 -11.49 4.68
N GLU A 593 20.95 -12.49 4.06
CA GLU A 593 20.09 -12.22 2.90
C GLU A 593 18.78 -11.52 3.28
N ASN A 594 18.27 -11.83 4.47
CA ASN A 594 17.02 -11.28 4.95
C ASN A 594 17.10 -11.02 6.45
N ALA A 595 17.81 -9.97 6.84
CA ALA A 595 18.00 -9.61 8.24
C ALA A 595 16.68 -9.43 9.00
N VAL A 596 15.64 -8.93 8.32
CA VAL A 596 14.30 -8.78 8.92
C VAL A 596 13.64 -10.13 9.18
N GLU A 597 13.73 -11.09 8.26
CA GLU A 597 13.19 -12.43 8.49
C GLU A 597 13.97 -13.18 9.58
N ASP A 598 15.30 -13.07 9.59
CA ASP A 598 16.17 -13.65 10.62
C ASP A 598 15.72 -13.18 12.02
N TYR A 599 15.55 -11.86 12.19
CA TYR A 599 15.04 -11.28 13.43
C TYR A 599 13.65 -11.81 13.80
N LEU A 600 12.74 -11.94 12.84
CA LEU A 600 11.38 -12.39 13.11
C LEU A 600 11.29 -13.88 13.46
N VAL A 601 12.19 -14.72 12.93
CA VAL A 601 12.32 -16.12 13.33
C VAL A 601 12.80 -16.24 14.78
N GLU A 602 13.72 -15.38 15.19
CA GLU A 602 14.23 -15.32 16.56
C GLU A 602 13.20 -14.72 17.55
N ASN A 603 12.20 -13.98 17.05
CA ASN A 603 11.19 -13.29 17.85
C ASN A 603 9.74 -13.70 17.46
N PRO A 604 9.32 -14.95 17.73
CA PRO A 604 8.00 -15.46 17.33
C PRO A 604 6.83 -14.70 17.96
N ASP A 605 7.03 -14.13 19.15
CA ASP A 605 6.03 -13.30 19.81
C ASP A 605 5.78 -11.97 19.10
N ILE A 606 6.77 -11.40 18.42
CA ILE A 606 6.60 -10.21 17.58
C ILE A 606 6.01 -10.64 16.23
N ARG A 607 6.51 -11.73 15.65
CA ARG A 607 6.07 -12.24 14.33
C ARG A 607 4.56 -12.42 14.23
N LYS A 608 3.88 -12.84 15.31
CA LYS A 608 2.41 -13.00 15.32
C LYS A 608 1.64 -11.69 15.08
N HIS A 609 2.27 -10.54 15.30
CA HIS A 609 1.72 -9.21 15.08
C HIS A 609 2.18 -8.58 13.75
N VAL A 610 3.15 -9.17 13.06
CA VAL A 610 3.67 -8.65 11.79
C VAL A 610 2.75 -9.07 10.65
N VAL A 611 2.23 -8.08 9.93
CA VAL A 611 1.35 -8.30 8.76
C VAL A 611 2.09 -8.13 7.44
N HIS A 612 3.24 -7.44 7.45
CA HIS A 612 4.15 -7.33 6.31
C HIS A 612 5.55 -6.93 6.79
N HIS A 613 6.57 -7.24 6.00
CA HIS A 613 7.92 -6.76 6.24
C HIS A 613 8.70 -6.72 4.92
N GLN A 614 9.76 -5.92 4.89
CA GLN A 614 10.63 -5.76 3.73
C GLN A 614 12.08 -5.66 4.18
N THR A 615 12.97 -6.37 3.50
CA THR A 615 14.43 -6.16 3.63
C THR A 615 14.92 -5.35 2.45
N VAL A 616 15.62 -4.26 2.73
CA VAL A 616 16.16 -3.34 1.73
C VAL A 616 17.63 -3.64 1.46
N ARG A 617 18.41 -3.94 2.51
CA ARG A 617 19.82 -4.31 2.41
C ARG A 617 20.01 -5.82 2.51
N LYS A 618 20.57 -6.40 1.45
CA LYS A 618 20.75 -7.85 1.27
C LYS A 618 22.22 -8.25 1.36
N LYS A 619 22.47 -9.56 1.36
CA LYS A 619 23.81 -10.09 1.53
C LYS A 619 24.78 -9.54 0.48
N GLY A 620 25.96 -9.14 0.92
CA GLY A 620 27.01 -8.59 0.04
C GLY A 620 26.83 -7.11 -0.29
N GLU A 621 25.70 -6.49 0.06
CA GLU A 621 25.51 -5.05 -0.10
C GLU A 621 26.15 -4.28 1.07
N PHE A 622 26.60 -3.07 0.77
CA PHE A 622 27.19 -2.18 1.77
C PHE A 622 26.12 -1.42 2.54
N VAL A 623 26.31 -1.33 3.86
CA VAL A 623 25.49 -0.56 4.79
C VAL A 623 26.32 0.65 5.25
N GLU A 624 25.80 1.86 5.07
CA GLU A 624 26.58 3.10 5.25
C GLU A 624 26.74 3.55 6.71
N GLY A 625 26.07 2.90 7.65
CA GLY A 625 26.09 3.24 9.07
C GLY A 625 25.24 4.47 9.41
N PRO A 626 25.13 4.82 10.71
CA PRO A 626 24.19 5.83 11.20
C PRO A 626 24.61 7.28 10.91
N ASP A 627 25.87 7.52 10.59
CA ASP A 627 26.42 8.87 10.32
C ASP A 627 26.44 9.22 8.82
N SER A 628 25.86 8.37 7.95
CA SER A 628 25.82 8.63 6.51
C SER A 628 24.89 9.78 6.16
N ASP A 629 25.26 10.52 5.12
CA ASP A 629 24.38 11.50 4.46
C ASP A 629 23.28 10.83 3.61
N GLU A 630 23.38 9.52 3.31
CA GLU A 630 22.30 8.77 2.63
C GLU A 630 21.35 8.11 3.64
N LEU A 631 20.09 8.50 3.56
CA LEU A 631 19.04 8.03 4.47
C LEU A 631 18.38 6.76 3.91
N LEU A 632 19.14 5.64 3.90
CA LEU A 632 18.63 4.34 3.46
C LEU A 632 18.48 3.35 4.61
N ALA A 633 17.26 2.87 4.83
CA ALA A 633 16.94 1.88 5.85
C ALA A 633 17.52 0.49 5.51
N VAL A 634 17.75 -0.32 6.53
CA VAL A 634 18.06 -1.76 6.41
C VAL A 634 16.80 -2.54 6.00
N GLY A 635 15.65 -2.13 6.51
CA GLY A 635 14.36 -2.76 6.24
C GLY A 635 13.19 -2.03 6.90
N TYR A 636 12.01 -2.62 6.77
CA TYR A 636 10.76 -2.13 7.33
C TYR A 636 9.94 -3.30 7.90
N ILE A 637 9.20 -3.05 8.98
CA ILE A 637 8.23 -4.00 9.54
C ILE A 637 6.90 -3.29 9.75
N ILE A 638 5.81 -3.88 9.27
CA ILE A 638 4.44 -3.44 9.60
C ILE A 638 3.89 -4.35 10.69
N VAL A 639 3.72 -3.80 11.89
CA VAL A 639 2.97 -4.43 12.98
C VAL A 639 1.52 -4.01 12.96
N ALA A 640 0.62 -4.90 13.37
CA ALA A 640 -0.80 -4.65 13.47
C ALA A 640 -1.32 -4.90 14.89
N SER A 641 -1.97 -3.89 15.47
CA SER A 641 -2.76 -4.01 16.68
C SER A 641 -4.25 -3.96 16.36
N LYS A 642 -5.01 -4.89 16.95
CA LYS A 642 -6.47 -4.92 16.89
C LYS A 642 -7.12 -4.35 18.16
N THR A 643 -6.32 -4.07 19.19
CA THR A 643 -6.84 -3.74 20.53
C THR A 643 -6.76 -2.24 20.79
N SER A 644 -5.58 -1.65 20.58
CA SER A 644 -5.32 -0.25 20.87
C SER A 644 -4.07 0.25 20.15
N ARG A 645 -4.01 1.56 19.94
CA ARG A 645 -2.82 2.25 19.43
C ARG A 645 -1.63 2.02 20.34
N ARG A 646 -1.90 2.05 21.64
CA ARG A 646 -0.92 1.79 22.70
C ARG A 646 -0.17 0.46 22.51
N GLN A 647 -0.88 -0.64 22.27
CA GLN A 647 -0.23 -1.93 21.98
C GLN A 647 0.61 -1.88 20.70
N CYS A 648 0.17 -1.14 19.68
CA CYS A 648 0.92 -0.98 18.44
C CYS A 648 2.27 -0.29 18.68
N LEU A 649 2.25 0.81 19.44
CA LEU A 649 3.45 1.56 19.81
C LEU A 649 4.40 0.77 20.71
N GLU A 650 3.86 -0.08 21.60
CA GLU A 650 4.67 -1.00 22.41
C GLU A 650 5.43 -2.01 21.55
N LEU A 651 4.76 -2.61 20.55
CA LEU A 651 5.39 -3.51 19.60
C LEU A 651 6.42 -2.79 18.73
N ALA A 652 6.10 -1.58 18.24
CA ALA A 652 7.00 -0.77 17.44
C ALA A 652 8.28 -0.44 18.22
N ARG A 653 8.15 0.05 19.47
CA ARG A 653 9.31 0.32 20.33
C ARG A 653 10.13 -0.92 20.58
N GLN A 654 9.50 -2.05 20.91
CA GLN A 654 10.21 -3.31 21.14
C GLN A 654 11.04 -3.70 19.92
N ILE A 655 10.49 -3.57 18.71
CA ILE A 655 11.22 -3.82 17.46
C ILE A 655 12.40 -2.87 17.33
N SER A 656 12.18 -1.56 17.44
CA SER A 656 13.25 -0.55 17.29
C SER A 656 14.39 -0.74 18.30
N GLU A 657 14.10 -1.20 19.51
CA GLU A 657 15.10 -1.42 20.57
C GLU A 657 15.88 -2.75 20.43
N THR A 658 15.30 -3.75 19.76
CA THR A 658 15.85 -5.13 19.74
C THR A 658 16.26 -5.62 18.37
N PHE A 659 15.87 -4.94 17.30
CA PHE A 659 16.29 -5.29 15.95
C PHE A 659 17.81 -5.12 15.79
N ASP A 660 18.45 -6.14 15.25
CA ASP A 660 19.87 -6.13 14.90
C ASP A 660 20.08 -6.94 13.61
N TYR A 661 21.21 -6.69 12.94
CA TYR A 661 21.57 -7.36 11.69
C TYR A 661 23.04 -7.78 11.71
N LYS A 662 23.40 -8.79 10.92
CA LYS A 662 24.76 -9.35 10.91
C LYS A 662 25.56 -8.75 9.77
N LEU A 663 26.77 -8.30 10.07
CA LEU A 663 27.77 -7.89 9.08
C LEU A 663 28.80 -9.02 8.89
N GLU A 664 29.48 -9.08 7.74
CA GLU A 664 30.48 -10.11 7.47
C GLU A 664 31.69 -10.07 8.43
N SER A 665 31.86 -8.95 9.14
CA SER A 665 32.89 -8.76 10.15
C SER A 665 32.53 -9.27 11.56
N ASP A 666 31.28 -9.68 11.78
CA ASP A 666 30.74 -10.04 13.11
C ASP A 666 31.10 -11.46 13.58
#